data_AF-A0A956EAA4-F1
#
_entry.id   AF-A0A956EAA4-F1
#
_cell.length_a   1.000
_cell.length_b   1.000
_cell.length_c   1.000
_cell.angle_alpha   90.00
_cell.angle_beta   90.00
_cell.angle_gamma   90.00
#
_symmetry.space_group_name_H-M   'P 1'
#
loop_
_entity.id
_entity.type
_entity.pdbx_description
1 polymer ?
#
loop_
_entity_poly.entity_id
_entity_poly.type
_entity_poly.pdbx_seq_one_letter_code
_entity_poly.pdbx_strand_id
1 'polypeptide(L)'
;MHSGARQLPIQHLSVRLPWHDTGWAGTVCNAPSKNSWCMVLKRIREEREDATEDGVAGRAWAELTEEQLPACLSERGAALNPKAYSLRSRHPFADSSRDTHGHFAENQFRLPPYSLQAIPFRWTRKEDAQAIANSMALPFDLAREPELAFDTVWVNDFENQQIMLDTFFGALQPEKSLVFLYVKRTPLADDPRRVLVGAGRITGVGPGQEHAYSGDARGKLRGLMWERAVSHSIRPDGFDGFVLPYQQLLALAERDGSIDPSQFVAFAPEEAFDAFSNVAEHVDHDLAIASLLSLADKVRVIARHVPGAWDRHLEWISERLAELWHLRGAFPGLGSALHAFEIRYGTLLAMDLAERHTVDGRWKADPWDLVARALAKPNDVLSPGVASHVQPFDGKRLAALDPERLALLKLLSRFRLTVDQATRFFDADNRAGLSDKDIIHNPYRLFEVDRHRFDAVSIGTVDRGMFPDESVRTSFPLPDASRLEGDQDPRRVRALAVHVLSIGEAAGHTLLPVEQVLESIRELALDPPCRPTKDLLPLLDPVMAPEIVDASIADGSRAWQFGERRVIDDLLRQQIGRRRSGRRHPATHDWRALVDTALGAMPADADEASLEERARVEKAAALGELFAARFSLLLGPAGTGKTRLLQILCDLPEVRGDGVLLLAPTGKARVQMQRNIEGLKALTIAQFLLPDRFDLETQRYHLSSALKVEAAGTVIIDEA
;
A
#
# COMPACT_ATOMS: atom_id res chain seq x y z
N MET A 1 25.60 -15.90 -15.85
CA MET A 1 24.17 -16.24 -15.82
C MET A 1 24.04 -17.72 -16.13
N HIS A 2 23.35 -18.47 -15.27
CA HIS A 2 23.02 -19.89 -15.47
C HIS A 2 22.22 -20.09 -16.76
N SER A 3 22.36 -21.23 -17.43
CA SER A 3 21.65 -21.52 -18.68
C SER A 3 20.12 -21.59 -18.52
N GLY A 4 19.65 -21.93 -17.31
CA GLY A 4 18.23 -21.93 -16.96
C GLY A 4 17.68 -20.58 -16.45
N ALA A 5 18.53 -19.59 -16.19
CA ALA A 5 18.09 -18.26 -15.79
C ALA A 5 17.62 -17.44 -17.01
N ARG A 6 16.85 -16.38 -16.77
CA ARG A 6 16.35 -15.50 -17.84
C ARG A 6 16.82 -14.07 -17.66
N GLN A 7 17.23 -13.45 -18.76
CA GLN A 7 17.43 -12.01 -18.83
C GLN A 7 16.05 -11.33 -18.86
N LEU A 8 15.74 -10.55 -17.82
CA LEU A 8 14.52 -9.76 -17.77
C LEU A 8 14.75 -8.39 -18.44
N PRO A 9 13.68 -7.70 -18.90
CA PRO A 9 13.73 -6.27 -19.19
C PRO A 9 14.26 -5.47 -18.00
N ILE A 10 14.77 -4.27 -18.27
CA ILE A 10 15.33 -3.40 -17.23
C ILE A 10 14.29 -3.19 -16.13
N GLN A 11 14.71 -3.42 -14.89
CA GLN A 11 13.97 -3.05 -13.68
C GLN A 11 14.82 -2.15 -12.81
N HIS A 12 14.18 -1.44 -11.89
CA HIS A 12 14.82 -0.70 -10.82
C HIS A 12 14.77 -1.53 -9.54
N LEU A 13 15.42 -1.07 -8.48
CA LEU A 13 15.56 -1.83 -7.23
C LEU A 13 15.08 -0.98 -6.06
N SER A 14 14.22 -1.53 -5.20
CA SER A 14 14.04 -0.98 -3.86
C SER A 14 15.00 -1.68 -2.89
N VAL A 15 15.52 -0.95 -1.90
CA VAL A 15 16.30 -1.55 -0.81
C VAL A 15 15.88 -0.96 0.54
N ARG A 16 15.52 -1.85 1.47
CA ARG A 16 15.11 -1.49 2.82
C ARG A 16 16.32 -1.16 3.68
N LEU A 17 16.23 -0.05 4.40
CA LEU A 17 17.14 0.36 5.45
C LEU A 17 16.43 0.33 6.82
N PRO A 18 17.17 0.21 7.93
CA PRO A 18 16.71 0.63 9.25
C PRO A 18 16.67 2.16 9.31
N TRP A 19 15.85 2.72 10.20
CA TRP A 19 16.07 4.11 10.59
C TRP A 19 17.45 4.26 11.26
N HIS A 20 18.22 5.28 10.88
CA HIS A 20 19.58 5.50 11.38
C HIS A 20 19.81 6.98 11.72
N ASP A 21 20.20 7.29 12.95
CA ASP A 21 20.28 8.69 13.42
C ASP A 21 21.46 9.47 12.83
N THR A 22 22.45 8.77 12.25
CA THR A 22 23.62 9.38 11.61
C THR A 22 23.62 9.27 10.08
N GLY A 23 22.45 9.02 9.47
CA GLY A 23 22.32 9.06 8.01
C GLY A 23 23.07 7.94 7.27
N TRP A 24 23.11 6.73 7.84
CA TRP A 24 23.62 5.52 7.20
C TRP A 24 25.09 5.56 6.73
N ALA A 25 25.92 6.43 7.32
CA ALA A 25 27.29 6.69 6.87
C ALA A 25 28.33 5.62 7.30
N GLY A 26 27.91 4.51 7.90
CA GLY A 26 28.83 3.50 8.47
C GLY A 26 29.41 3.92 9.82
N THR A 27 28.61 4.60 10.64
CA THR A 27 28.91 4.90 12.05
C THR A 27 27.85 4.26 12.93
N VAL A 28 28.15 4.04 14.21
CA VAL A 28 27.11 3.70 15.20
C VAL A 28 26.21 4.92 15.40
N CYS A 29 24.92 4.71 15.69
CA CYS A 29 24.00 5.81 16.02
C CYS A 29 24.54 6.65 17.19
N ASN A 30 24.12 7.92 17.30
CA ASN A 30 24.57 8.81 18.39
C ASN A 30 23.93 8.48 19.74
N ALA A 31 22.74 7.88 19.74
CA ALA A 31 22.07 7.35 20.93
C ALA A 31 21.33 6.04 20.60
N PRO A 32 22.05 4.92 20.37
CA PRO A 32 21.49 3.64 19.94
C PRO A 32 20.30 3.17 20.77
N SER A 33 20.40 3.22 22.10
CA SER A 33 19.32 2.82 23.02
C SER A 33 18.04 3.65 22.88
N LYS A 34 18.14 4.90 22.40
CA LYS A 34 16.99 5.79 22.18
C LYS A 34 16.35 5.65 20.79
N ASN A 35 17.04 5.01 19.85
CA ASN A 35 16.50 4.76 18.50
C ASN A 35 15.56 3.55 18.53
N SER A 36 14.30 3.75 18.89
CA SER A 36 13.29 2.68 18.85
C SER A 36 12.76 2.38 17.44
N TRP A 37 12.97 3.29 16.49
CA TRP A 37 12.45 3.20 15.13
C TRP A 37 13.08 2.06 14.33
N CYS A 38 14.38 1.80 14.54
CA CYS A 38 15.07 0.68 13.88
C CYS A 38 14.60 -0.69 14.38
N MET A 39 14.02 -0.79 15.58
CA MET A 39 13.52 -2.04 16.18
C MET A 39 12.27 -2.60 15.49
N VAL A 40 11.66 -1.86 14.55
CA VAL A 40 10.64 -2.43 13.65
C VAL A 40 11.19 -3.64 12.89
N LEU A 41 12.51 -3.67 12.65
CA LEU A 41 13.22 -4.81 12.07
C LEU A 41 13.51 -5.84 13.17
N LYS A 42 12.96 -7.04 12.99
CA LYS A 42 13.04 -8.14 13.97
C LYS A 42 14.49 -8.42 14.40
N ARG A 43 15.42 -8.50 13.44
CA ARG A 43 16.81 -8.83 13.72
C ARG A 43 17.49 -7.79 14.62
N ILE A 44 17.30 -6.51 14.35
CA ILE A 44 17.82 -5.44 15.24
C ILE A 44 17.21 -5.55 16.62
N ARG A 45 15.90 -5.82 16.72
CA ARG A 45 15.22 -5.98 18.02
C ARG A 45 15.77 -7.14 18.85
N GLU A 46 16.24 -8.21 18.20
CA GLU A 46 16.72 -9.42 18.84
C GLU A 46 18.24 -9.39 19.13
N GLU A 47 19.03 -8.76 18.26
CA GLU A 47 20.50 -8.79 18.32
C GLU A 47 21.13 -7.52 18.94
N ARG A 48 20.38 -6.42 19.08
CA ARG A 48 20.93 -5.15 19.60
C ARG A 48 21.23 -5.24 21.10
N GLU A 49 22.47 -4.94 21.46
CA GLU A 49 22.92 -4.82 22.84
C GLU A 49 23.15 -3.36 23.21
N ASP A 50 22.14 -2.73 23.82
CA ASP A 50 22.10 -1.29 24.08
C ASP A 50 23.36 -0.77 24.81
N ALA A 51 23.83 -1.47 25.84
CA ALA A 51 25.01 -1.07 26.60
C ALA A 51 26.31 -1.10 25.77
N THR A 52 26.44 -2.09 24.88
CA THR A 52 27.61 -2.22 23.99
C THR A 52 27.58 -1.13 22.93
N GLU A 53 26.46 -0.95 22.24
CA GLU A 53 26.32 0.06 21.19
C GLU A 53 26.44 1.49 21.73
N ASP A 54 25.82 1.80 22.88
CA ASP A 54 25.96 3.10 23.53
C ASP A 54 27.43 3.39 23.91
N GLY A 55 28.20 2.38 24.31
CA GLY A 55 29.62 2.51 24.63
C GLY A 55 30.51 2.88 23.44
N VAL A 56 30.03 2.70 22.21
CA VAL A 56 30.74 3.06 20.97
C VAL A 56 29.94 4.01 20.09
N ALA A 57 28.94 4.71 20.67
CA ALA A 57 28.06 5.63 19.96
C ALA A 57 28.85 6.66 19.13
N GLY A 58 28.37 6.92 17.90
CA GLY A 58 28.98 7.87 16.97
C GLY A 58 30.30 7.42 16.32
N ARG A 59 30.93 6.32 16.76
CA ARG A 59 32.20 5.84 16.19
C ARG A 59 31.99 5.20 14.81
N ALA A 60 32.99 5.36 13.93
CA ALA A 60 32.96 4.74 12.61
C ALA A 60 33.19 3.23 12.71
N TRP A 61 32.45 2.43 11.93
CA TRP A 61 32.55 0.96 11.94
C TRP A 61 33.97 0.46 11.64
N ALA A 62 34.72 1.20 10.84
CA ALA A 62 36.11 0.87 10.50
C ALA A 62 37.09 0.96 11.69
N GLU A 63 36.67 1.55 12.82
CA GLU A 63 37.46 1.72 14.03
C GLU A 63 37.05 0.74 15.15
N LEU A 64 36.06 -0.11 14.89
CA LEU A 64 35.46 -1.01 15.87
C LEU A 64 35.98 -2.44 15.70
N THR A 65 36.03 -3.17 16.80
CA THR A 65 36.21 -4.63 16.74
C THR A 65 34.91 -5.30 16.32
N GLU A 66 34.97 -6.58 15.95
CA GLU A 66 33.81 -7.32 15.47
C GLU A 66 32.68 -7.38 16.50
N GLU A 67 33.02 -7.50 17.78
CA GLU A 67 32.09 -7.54 18.92
C GLU A 67 31.47 -6.19 19.24
N GLN A 68 32.05 -5.10 18.72
CA GLN A 68 31.58 -3.73 18.90
C GLN A 68 30.69 -3.26 17.74
N LEU A 69 30.61 -4.02 16.64
CA LEU A 69 29.79 -3.64 15.50
C LEU A 69 28.30 -3.73 15.86
N PRO A 70 27.48 -2.75 15.42
CA PRO A 70 26.08 -2.68 15.84
C PRO A 70 25.22 -3.74 15.13
N ALA A 71 24.06 -4.07 15.69
CA ALA A 71 23.11 -5.00 15.09
C ALA A 71 22.63 -4.53 13.69
N CYS A 72 22.65 -3.22 13.42
CA CYS A 72 22.32 -2.68 12.10
C CYS A 72 23.41 -2.94 11.03
N LEU A 73 24.53 -3.59 11.37
CA LEU A 73 25.55 -4.09 10.44
C LEU A 73 24.93 -5.01 9.39
N SER A 74 24.25 -6.06 9.85
CA SER A 74 23.52 -7.02 9.03
C SER A 74 22.18 -6.48 8.52
N GLU A 75 21.82 -5.27 9.00
CA GLU A 75 20.74 -4.31 8.73
C GLU A 75 20.78 -3.49 7.42
N ARG A 76 21.91 -3.43 6.69
CA ARG A 76 22.23 -2.35 5.72
C ARG A 76 22.25 -0.95 6.36
N GLY A 77 22.62 -0.85 7.64
CA GLY A 77 22.76 0.42 8.37
C GLY A 77 23.88 1.34 7.85
N ALA A 78 24.70 0.86 6.92
CA ALA A 78 25.85 1.57 6.35
C ALA A 78 25.76 1.77 4.82
N ALA A 79 24.54 1.94 4.30
CA ALA A 79 24.29 2.17 2.89
C ALA A 79 25.20 3.24 2.24
N LEU A 80 25.49 4.32 2.97
CA LEU A 80 26.27 5.46 2.46
C LEU A 80 27.74 5.42 2.91
N ASN A 81 28.24 4.27 3.35
CA ASN A 81 29.59 4.16 3.90
C ASN A 81 30.67 4.33 2.81
N PRO A 82 31.61 5.30 2.96
CA PRO A 82 32.70 5.52 2.01
C PRO A 82 33.81 4.45 2.11
N LYS A 83 33.76 3.57 3.11
CA LYS A 83 34.73 2.50 3.30
C LYS A 83 34.09 1.14 3.05
N ALA A 84 34.85 0.25 2.42
CA ALA A 84 34.45 -1.14 2.30
C ALA A 84 34.39 -1.81 3.68
N TYR A 85 33.45 -2.72 3.85
CA TYR A 85 33.36 -3.56 5.04
C TYR A 85 32.92 -4.97 4.67
N SER A 86 33.07 -5.91 5.59
CA SER A 86 32.69 -7.30 5.38
C SER A 86 31.68 -7.74 6.41
N LEU A 87 30.68 -8.49 5.95
CA LEU A 87 29.73 -9.21 6.79
C LEU A 87 30.25 -10.64 6.94
N ARG A 88 30.25 -11.15 8.17
CA ARG A 88 30.42 -12.59 8.41
C ARG A 88 29.07 -13.22 8.66
N SER A 89 28.83 -14.37 8.05
CA SER A 89 27.58 -15.10 8.23
C SER A 89 27.82 -16.60 8.23
N ARG A 90 27.05 -17.31 9.05
CA ARG A 90 26.92 -18.77 9.00
C ARG A 90 25.56 -19.14 8.46
N HIS A 91 25.47 -20.30 7.84
CA HIS A 91 24.20 -20.80 7.35
C HIS A 91 23.23 -20.98 8.54
N PRO A 92 21.98 -20.48 8.46
CA PRO A 92 21.04 -20.49 9.60
C PRO A 92 20.80 -21.89 10.19
N PHE A 93 20.91 -22.93 9.36
CA PHE A 93 20.70 -24.33 9.77
C PHE A 93 21.99 -25.10 10.09
N ALA A 94 23.17 -24.46 10.06
CA ALA A 94 24.44 -25.15 10.27
C ALA A 94 24.52 -25.87 11.63
N ASP A 95 24.01 -25.21 12.68
CA ASP A 95 24.01 -25.76 14.05
C ASP A 95 22.78 -26.63 14.34
N SER A 96 21.59 -26.20 13.88
CA SER A 96 20.34 -26.92 14.12
C SER A 96 20.16 -28.17 13.27
N SER A 97 20.89 -28.30 12.16
CA SER A 97 20.76 -29.39 11.18
C SER A 97 22.12 -29.83 10.66
N ARG A 98 22.97 -30.29 11.60
CA ARG A 98 24.39 -30.60 11.34
C ARG A 98 24.60 -31.66 10.25
N ASP A 99 23.68 -32.60 10.09
CA ASP A 99 23.81 -33.68 9.09
C ASP A 99 23.69 -33.15 7.66
N THR A 100 22.80 -32.18 7.42
CA THR A 100 22.55 -31.61 6.09
C THR A 100 23.29 -30.31 5.83
N HIS A 101 23.55 -29.52 6.88
CA HIS A 101 24.11 -28.17 6.77
C HIS A 101 25.38 -27.93 7.61
N GLY A 102 25.83 -28.89 8.42
CA GLY A 102 27.00 -28.70 9.28
C GLY A 102 28.34 -28.56 8.53
N HIS A 103 28.36 -28.87 7.23
CA HIS A 103 29.53 -28.64 6.37
C HIS A 103 29.61 -27.23 5.79
N PHE A 104 28.57 -26.39 5.92
CA PHE A 104 28.66 -24.98 5.56
C PHE A 104 29.61 -24.26 6.53
N ALA A 105 30.68 -23.69 6.00
CA ALA A 105 31.62 -22.89 6.76
C ALA A 105 31.13 -21.44 6.88
N GLU A 106 31.82 -20.69 7.74
CA GLU A 106 31.60 -19.25 7.86
C GLU A 106 31.95 -18.53 6.56
N ASN A 107 31.03 -17.68 6.11
CA ASN A 107 31.17 -16.88 4.91
C ASN A 107 31.66 -15.49 5.25
N GLN A 108 32.46 -14.93 4.37
CA GLN A 108 32.79 -13.51 4.37
C GLN A 108 32.19 -12.89 3.11
N PHE A 109 31.29 -11.94 3.28
CA PHE A 109 30.64 -11.19 2.22
C PHE A 109 31.12 -9.74 2.25
N ARG A 110 31.91 -9.34 1.24
CA ARG A 110 32.52 -8.00 1.19
C ARG A 110 31.62 -7.02 0.44
N LEU A 111 31.31 -5.90 1.08
CA LEU A 111 30.63 -4.76 0.49
C LEU A 111 31.65 -3.68 0.11
N PRO A 112 31.74 -3.28 -1.17
CA PRO A 112 32.49 -2.10 -1.59
C PRO A 112 31.97 -0.80 -0.95
N PRO A 113 32.72 0.32 -1.02
CA PRO A 113 32.19 1.63 -0.68
C PRO A 113 30.89 1.93 -1.43
N TYR A 114 29.93 2.60 -0.77
CA TYR A 114 28.65 3.00 -1.36
C TYR A 114 27.91 1.84 -2.04
N SER A 115 27.71 0.77 -1.28
CA SER A 115 27.01 -0.42 -1.74
C SER A 115 26.08 -0.99 -0.69
N LEU A 116 25.12 -1.77 -1.15
CA LEU A 116 24.04 -2.35 -0.37
C LEU A 116 24.06 -3.87 -0.51
N GLN A 117 23.71 -4.55 0.57
CA GLN A 117 23.34 -5.97 0.50
C GLN A 117 21.89 -6.06 -0.02
N ALA A 118 21.69 -6.52 -1.25
CA ALA A 118 20.38 -6.74 -1.83
C ALA A 118 20.00 -8.22 -1.70
N ILE A 119 18.87 -8.52 -1.04
CA ILE A 119 18.35 -9.88 -0.87
C ILE A 119 16.91 -9.92 -1.40
N PRO A 120 16.64 -10.67 -2.49
CA PRO A 120 15.29 -10.77 -3.06
C PRO A 120 14.46 -11.81 -2.31
N PHE A 121 14.03 -11.50 -1.09
CA PHE A 121 13.37 -12.45 -0.18
C PHE A 121 12.19 -13.21 -0.80
N ARG A 122 11.35 -12.54 -1.58
CA ARG A 122 10.20 -13.19 -2.25
C ARG A 122 10.66 -14.25 -3.25
N TRP A 123 11.79 -14.03 -3.93
CA TRP A 123 12.34 -14.94 -4.93
C TRP A 123 13.02 -16.17 -4.33
N THR A 124 13.24 -16.19 -3.00
CA THR A 124 13.86 -17.31 -2.29
C THR A 124 12.88 -18.11 -1.42
N ARG A 125 11.60 -17.74 -1.40
CA ARG A 125 10.52 -18.51 -0.75
C ARG A 125 9.94 -19.52 -1.74
N LYS A 126 9.81 -20.80 -1.39
CA LYS A 126 9.40 -21.90 -2.28
C LYS A 126 8.10 -21.60 -3.03
N GLU A 127 7.04 -21.19 -2.32
CA GLU A 127 5.73 -20.92 -2.93
C GLU A 127 5.78 -19.74 -3.90
N ASP A 128 6.38 -18.63 -3.48
CA ASP A 128 6.54 -17.42 -4.31
C ASP A 128 7.45 -17.70 -5.51
N ALA A 129 8.59 -18.35 -5.30
CA ALA A 129 9.55 -18.71 -6.33
C ALA A 129 8.93 -19.64 -7.38
N GLN A 130 8.11 -20.61 -6.96
CA GLN A 130 7.39 -21.48 -7.87
C GLN A 130 6.36 -20.68 -8.70
N ALA A 131 5.61 -19.77 -8.08
CA ALA A 131 4.66 -18.92 -8.80
C ALA A 131 5.36 -18.03 -9.85
N ILE A 132 6.47 -17.39 -9.45
CA ILE A 132 7.34 -16.59 -10.33
C ILE A 132 7.87 -17.45 -11.47
N ALA A 133 8.43 -18.62 -11.17
CA ALA A 133 8.98 -19.54 -12.16
C ALA A 133 7.92 -20.03 -13.14
N ASN A 134 6.70 -20.35 -12.67
CA ASN A 134 5.59 -20.75 -13.53
C ASN A 134 5.19 -19.64 -14.51
N SER A 135 5.09 -18.39 -14.01
CA SER A 135 4.72 -17.23 -14.83
C SER A 135 5.72 -16.95 -15.95
N MET A 136 6.98 -17.28 -15.71
CA MET A 136 8.09 -17.08 -16.64
C MET A 136 8.58 -18.37 -17.28
N ALA A 137 7.94 -19.53 -17.09
CA ALA A 137 8.47 -20.80 -17.59
C ALA A 137 9.97 -21.00 -17.29
N LEU A 138 10.40 -20.71 -16.06
CA LEU A 138 11.75 -21.00 -15.59
C LEU A 138 11.85 -22.49 -15.21
N PRO A 139 13.00 -23.15 -15.43
CA PRO A 139 13.21 -24.55 -15.08
C PRO A 139 13.48 -24.75 -13.57
N PHE A 140 12.67 -24.11 -12.73
CA PHE A 140 12.63 -24.32 -11.28
C PHE A 140 11.85 -25.59 -10.97
N ASP A 141 12.40 -26.47 -10.15
CA ASP A 141 11.81 -27.77 -9.86
C ASP A 141 11.89 -28.09 -8.37
N LEU A 142 10.71 -28.17 -7.72
CA LEU A 142 10.59 -28.54 -6.32
C LEU A 142 11.09 -29.97 -6.04
N ALA A 143 11.12 -30.86 -7.03
CA ALA A 143 11.66 -32.20 -6.85
C ALA A 143 13.19 -32.21 -6.63
N ARG A 144 13.90 -31.11 -6.92
CA ARG A 144 15.32 -30.94 -6.56
C ARG A 144 15.53 -30.54 -5.10
N GLU A 145 14.50 -30.02 -4.42
CA GLU A 145 14.65 -29.60 -3.03
C GLU A 145 15.01 -30.81 -2.15
N PRO A 146 15.97 -30.66 -1.22
CA PRO A 146 16.37 -31.75 -0.35
C PRO A 146 15.23 -32.12 0.62
N GLU A 147 15.11 -33.41 0.92
CA GLU A 147 14.31 -33.86 2.05
C GLU A 147 15.02 -33.44 3.36
N LEU A 148 14.37 -32.59 4.14
CA LEU A 148 14.88 -32.08 5.40
C LEU A 148 14.01 -32.59 6.55
N ALA A 149 14.63 -32.82 7.72
CA ALA A 149 13.92 -33.25 8.93
C ALA A 149 13.06 -32.14 9.59
N PHE A 150 12.88 -31.02 8.90
CA PHE A 150 12.14 -29.86 9.38
C PHE A 150 11.49 -29.14 8.19
N ASP A 151 10.38 -28.47 8.47
CA ASP A 151 9.69 -27.66 7.47
C ASP A 151 10.44 -26.35 7.23
N THR A 152 10.64 -26.01 5.96
CA THR A 152 11.22 -24.74 5.55
C THR A 152 10.50 -24.20 4.34
N VAL A 153 10.18 -22.90 4.41
CA VAL A 153 9.60 -22.13 3.32
C VAL A 153 10.66 -21.65 2.32
N TRP A 154 11.95 -21.85 2.59
CA TRP A 154 13.05 -21.31 1.79
C TRP A 154 13.57 -22.32 0.77
N VAL A 155 13.95 -21.86 -0.41
CA VAL A 155 14.61 -22.66 -1.45
C VAL A 155 16.02 -23.04 -0.99
N ASN A 156 16.35 -24.33 -0.98
CA ASN A 156 17.66 -24.83 -0.53
C ASN A 156 18.49 -25.41 -1.68
N ASP A 157 17.87 -25.87 -2.76
CA ASP A 157 18.61 -26.44 -3.89
C ASP A 157 19.45 -25.37 -4.61
N PHE A 158 20.71 -25.72 -4.90
CA PHE A 158 21.67 -24.81 -5.50
C PHE A 158 21.24 -24.33 -6.90
N GLU A 159 20.72 -25.24 -7.74
CA GLU A 159 20.34 -24.90 -9.11
C GLU A 159 19.10 -24.01 -9.12
N ASN A 160 18.09 -24.35 -8.30
CA ASN A 160 16.92 -23.51 -8.08
C ASN A 160 17.30 -22.12 -7.58
N GLN A 161 18.17 -22.01 -6.56
CA GLN A 161 18.69 -20.73 -6.09
C GLN A 161 19.38 -19.95 -7.21
N GLN A 162 20.24 -20.62 -7.99
CA GLN A 162 20.98 -19.98 -9.07
C GLN A 162 20.06 -19.43 -10.16
N ILE A 163 19.06 -20.21 -10.60
CA ILE A 163 18.06 -19.80 -11.60
C ILE A 163 17.33 -18.54 -11.13
N MET A 164 16.81 -18.55 -9.89
CA MET A 164 16.01 -17.43 -9.38
C MET A 164 16.86 -16.18 -9.14
N LEU A 165 18.03 -16.31 -8.52
CA LEU A 165 18.91 -15.17 -8.23
C LEU A 165 19.51 -14.57 -9.51
N ASP A 166 20.00 -15.39 -10.44
CA ASP A 166 20.51 -14.87 -11.72
C ASP A 166 19.42 -14.17 -12.53
N THR A 167 18.18 -14.67 -12.48
CA THR A 167 17.03 -14.02 -13.14
C THR A 167 16.69 -12.69 -12.49
N PHE A 168 16.62 -12.63 -11.15
CA PHE A 168 16.34 -11.39 -10.42
C PHE A 168 17.39 -10.30 -10.69
N PHE A 169 18.66 -10.63 -10.49
CA PHE A 169 19.75 -9.66 -10.65
C PHE A 169 20.07 -9.33 -12.10
N GLY A 170 19.71 -10.22 -13.04
CA GLY A 170 19.83 -9.95 -14.47
C GLY A 170 19.03 -8.74 -14.93
N ALA A 171 17.91 -8.42 -14.27
CA ALA A 171 17.08 -7.25 -14.59
C ALA A 171 17.77 -5.89 -14.31
N LEU A 172 18.84 -5.89 -13.49
CA LEU A 172 19.50 -4.67 -13.05
C LEU A 172 20.67 -4.34 -13.98
N GLN A 173 20.55 -3.24 -14.73
CA GLN A 173 21.59 -2.75 -15.63
C GLN A 173 22.32 -1.56 -15.01
N PRO A 174 23.65 -1.65 -14.78
CA PRO A 174 24.44 -0.52 -14.33
C PRO A 174 24.23 0.72 -15.22
N GLU A 175 24.24 1.90 -14.60
CA GLU A 175 24.01 3.22 -15.20
C GLU A 175 22.61 3.47 -15.78
N LYS A 176 21.73 2.46 -15.83
CA LYS A 176 20.34 2.57 -16.31
C LYS A 176 19.31 2.30 -15.23
N SER A 177 19.53 1.27 -14.43
CA SER A 177 18.66 0.93 -13.31
C SER A 177 18.85 1.92 -12.16
N LEU A 178 17.77 2.19 -11.45
CA LEU A 178 17.75 3.06 -10.28
C LEU A 178 17.68 2.19 -9.04
N VAL A 179 18.19 2.72 -7.93
CA VAL A 179 17.98 2.18 -6.59
C VAL A 179 17.21 3.20 -5.75
N PHE A 180 16.13 2.75 -5.11
CA PHE A 180 15.32 3.51 -4.18
C PHE A 180 15.54 2.99 -2.76
N LEU A 181 16.03 3.85 -1.89
CA LEU A 181 16.25 3.55 -0.49
C LEU A 181 14.98 3.86 0.29
N TYR A 182 14.55 2.97 1.17
CA TYR A 182 13.34 3.20 1.97
C TYR A 182 13.43 2.62 3.37
N VAL A 183 12.57 3.12 4.26
CA VAL A 183 12.43 2.67 5.65
C VAL A 183 10.97 2.35 5.98
N LYS A 184 10.75 1.42 6.91
CA LYS A 184 9.40 0.99 7.30
C LYS A 184 8.73 1.91 8.31
N ARG A 185 9.51 2.57 9.17
CA ARG A 185 9.05 3.50 10.20
C ARG A 185 10.09 4.59 10.40
N THR A 186 9.64 5.77 10.77
CA THR A 186 10.49 6.95 11.01
C THR A 186 9.93 7.77 12.18
N PRO A 187 10.78 8.57 12.85
CA PRO A 187 10.31 9.60 13.77
C PRO A 187 9.56 10.77 13.11
N LEU A 188 9.51 10.85 11.78
CA LEU A 188 8.93 12.00 11.08
C LEU A 188 7.40 11.94 11.01
N ALA A 189 6.81 10.73 10.98
CA ALA A 189 5.38 10.53 10.86
C ALA A 189 4.96 9.16 11.43
N ASP A 190 3.79 9.13 12.09
CA ASP A 190 3.12 7.90 12.48
C ASP A 190 2.17 7.44 11.36
N ASP A 191 2.76 6.91 10.30
CA ASP A 191 2.05 6.47 9.09
C ASP A 191 2.54 5.06 8.69
N PRO A 192 1.63 4.13 8.33
CA PRO A 192 2.00 2.76 7.96
C PRO A 192 2.69 2.65 6.58
N ARG A 193 2.62 3.69 5.74
CA ARG A 193 3.25 3.73 4.42
C ARG A 193 4.77 3.71 4.53
N ARG A 194 5.42 3.29 3.45
CA ARG A 194 6.88 3.22 3.37
C ARG A 194 7.43 4.60 3.05
N VAL A 195 8.52 4.97 3.72
CA VAL A 195 9.15 6.29 3.52
C VAL A 195 10.37 6.12 2.63
N LEU A 196 10.38 6.83 1.51
CA LEU A 196 11.53 6.98 0.63
C LEU A 196 12.57 7.84 1.33
N VAL A 197 13.79 7.31 1.42
CA VAL A 197 14.97 7.99 1.96
C VAL A 197 15.71 8.72 0.86
N GLY A 198 15.78 8.14 -0.33
CA GLY A 198 16.55 8.69 -1.43
C GLY A 198 16.58 7.77 -2.63
N ALA A 199 17.21 8.25 -3.70
CA ALA A 199 17.36 7.50 -4.93
C ALA A 199 18.70 7.80 -5.61
N GLY A 200 19.19 6.86 -6.41
CA GLY A 200 20.37 7.02 -7.26
C GLY A 200 20.41 5.97 -8.37
N ARG A 201 21.45 6.00 -9.21
CA ARG A 201 21.73 4.94 -10.18
C ARG A 201 22.46 3.77 -9.53
N ILE A 202 22.17 2.57 -10.03
CA ILE A 202 22.98 1.39 -9.77
C ILE A 202 24.26 1.51 -10.62
N THR A 203 25.42 1.45 -10.00
CA THR A 203 26.73 1.53 -10.70
C THR A 203 27.40 0.17 -10.86
N GLY A 204 26.91 -0.84 -10.15
CA GLY A 204 27.42 -2.21 -10.27
C GLY A 204 26.60 -3.22 -9.50
N VAL A 205 26.56 -4.45 -10.03
CA VAL A 205 25.96 -5.62 -9.38
C VAL A 205 27.05 -6.67 -9.23
N GLY A 206 27.37 -7.03 -7.98
CA GLY A 206 28.39 -8.02 -7.66
C GLY A 206 28.01 -9.42 -8.16
N PRO A 207 28.98 -10.33 -8.30
CA PRO A 207 28.71 -11.71 -8.68
C PRO A 207 27.92 -12.44 -7.57
N GLY A 208 27.20 -13.50 -7.95
CA GLY A 208 26.69 -14.46 -6.97
C GLY A 208 27.84 -15.18 -6.27
N GLN A 209 27.71 -15.44 -4.97
CA GLN A 209 28.70 -16.12 -4.16
C GLN A 209 28.15 -17.47 -3.68
N GLU A 210 28.86 -18.56 -3.98
CA GLU A 210 28.59 -19.85 -3.34
C GLU A 210 29.08 -19.82 -1.88
N HIS A 211 28.36 -20.51 -0.99
CA HIS A 211 28.80 -20.65 0.38
C HIS A 211 30.17 -21.34 0.47
N ALA A 212 30.95 -20.94 1.46
CA ALA A 212 32.15 -21.64 1.88
C ALA A 212 31.77 -22.98 2.56
N TYR A 213 32.65 -23.99 2.45
CA TYR A 213 32.46 -25.31 3.05
C TYR A 213 33.68 -25.73 3.87
N SER A 214 33.46 -26.46 4.96
CA SER A 214 34.52 -26.96 5.86
C SER A 214 35.25 -28.22 5.34
N GLY A 215 35.00 -28.61 4.08
CA GLY A 215 35.59 -29.77 3.40
C GLY A 215 35.04 -29.97 1.97
N ASP A 216 35.21 -31.17 1.41
CA ASP A 216 34.65 -31.51 0.09
C ASP A 216 33.11 -31.52 0.13
N ALA A 217 32.50 -30.76 -0.79
CA ALA A 217 31.05 -30.62 -0.95
C ALA A 217 30.46 -31.59 -1.98
N ARG A 218 31.28 -32.45 -2.62
CA ARG A 218 30.77 -33.46 -3.57
C ARG A 218 29.77 -34.40 -2.88
N GLY A 219 28.59 -34.54 -3.49
CA GLY A 219 27.50 -35.37 -2.96
C GLY A 219 26.80 -34.79 -1.72
N LYS A 220 27.12 -33.56 -1.31
CA LYS A 220 26.46 -32.84 -0.21
C LYS A 220 25.61 -31.70 -0.74
N LEU A 221 24.72 -31.19 0.10
CA LEU A 221 23.92 -30.01 -0.19
C LEU A 221 24.84 -28.80 -0.45
N ARG A 222 24.61 -28.11 -1.57
CA ARG A 222 25.30 -26.87 -1.93
C ARG A 222 24.33 -25.71 -1.83
N GLY A 223 24.83 -24.50 -1.64
CA GLY A 223 23.98 -23.33 -1.56
C GLY A 223 24.70 -22.04 -1.97
N LEU A 224 23.92 -21.10 -2.48
CA LEU A 224 24.35 -19.74 -2.78
C LEU A 224 23.98 -18.80 -1.63
N MET A 225 24.87 -17.85 -1.36
CA MET A 225 24.51 -16.62 -0.65
C MET A 225 23.41 -15.92 -1.45
N TRP A 226 22.28 -15.62 -0.80
CA TRP A 226 21.15 -14.99 -1.48
C TRP A 226 21.41 -13.51 -1.79
N GLU A 227 22.29 -12.88 -1.01
CA GLU A 227 22.70 -11.50 -1.22
C GLU A 227 23.64 -11.30 -2.41
N ARG A 228 23.50 -10.14 -3.06
CA ARG A 228 24.55 -9.54 -3.89
C ARG A 228 24.83 -8.12 -3.48
N ALA A 229 26.08 -7.70 -3.70
CA ALA A 229 26.50 -6.33 -3.46
C ALA A 229 26.00 -5.47 -4.62
N VAL A 230 25.15 -4.48 -4.35
CA VAL A 230 24.68 -3.51 -5.34
C VAL A 230 25.31 -2.18 -5.02
N SER A 231 26.21 -1.72 -5.88
CA SER A 231 26.87 -0.41 -5.75
C SER A 231 25.98 0.68 -6.34
N HIS A 232 26.01 1.88 -5.74
CA HIS A 232 25.16 2.98 -6.18
C HIS A 232 25.91 4.31 -6.27
N SER A 233 25.29 5.24 -7.00
CA SER A 233 25.85 6.56 -7.31
C SER A 233 25.64 7.61 -6.21
N ILE A 234 24.74 7.38 -5.24
CA ILE A 234 24.38 8.35 -4.20
C ILE A 234 25.61 8.83 -3.42
N ARG A 235 25.87 10.15 -3.41
CA ARG A 235 26.98 10.79 -2.70
C ARG A 235 26.50 12.04 -1.94
N PRO A 236 27.26 12.51 -0.92
CA PRO A 236 26.94 13.75 -0.21
C PRO A 236 26.88 15.00 -1.10
N ASP A 237 27.52 14.98 -2.28
CA ASP A 237 27.47 16.09 -3.24
C ASP A 237 26.15 16.20 -3.99
N GLY A 238 25.29 15.16 -3.95
CA GLY A 238 24.00 15.12 -4.62
C GLY A 238 24.08 15.11 -6.16
N PHE A 239 25.25 14.82 -6.76
CA PHE A 239 25.43 14.96 -8.21
C PHE A 239 24.68 13.92 -9.04
N ASP A 240 24.69 12.67 -8.57
CA ASP A 240 24.05 11.52 -9.21
C ASP A 240 23.27 10.70 -8.17
N GLY A 241 22.13 11.23 -7.77
CA GLY A 241 21.33 10.69 -6.68
C GLY A 241 21.66 11.31 -5.33
N PHE A 242 20.71 11.18 -4.41
CA PHE A 242 20.72 11.89 -3.13
C PHE A 242 19.91 11.11 -2.09
N VAL A 243 20.08 11.49 -0.83
CA VAL A 243 19.15 11.18 0.27
C VAL A 243 18.53 12.46 0.78
N LEU A 244 17.28 12.39 1.22
CA LEU A 244 16.60 13.48 1.88
C LEU A 244 17.25 13.71 3.25
N PRO A 245 17.44 14.98 3.68
CA PRO A 245 18.17 15.33 4.89
C PRO A 245 17.31 15.15 6.16
N TYR A 246 16.69 13.98 6.33
CA TYR A 246 15.69 13.76 7.38
C TYR A 246 16.22 13.99 8.78
N GLN A 247 17.47 13.64 9.07
CA GLN A 247 18.10 13.90 10.37
C GLN A 247 18.22 15.41 10.65
N GLN A 248 18.53 16.21 9.62
CA GLN A 248 18.59 17.67 9.74
C GLN A 248 17.21 18.28 9.93
N LEU A 249 16.19 17.73 9.25
CA LEU A 249 14.80 18.18 9.34
C LEU A 249 14.19 17.90 10.72
N LEU A 250 14.50 16.75 11.33
CA LEU A 250 14.12 16.47 12.72
C LEU A 250 14.79 17.43 13.69
N ALA A 251 16.09 17.66 13.55
CA ALA A 251 16.81 18.63 14.38
C ALA A 251 16.26 20.06 14.19
N LEU A 252 15.74 20.39 13.01
CA LEU A 252 15.08 21.67 12.75
C LEU A 252 13.72 21.74 13.47
N ALA A 253 12.87 20.72 13.32
CA ALA A 253 11.57 20.65 13.99
C ALA A 253 11.67 20.61 15.52
N GLU A 254 12.71 19.97 16.08
CA GLU A 254 12.97 20.00 17.53
C GLU A 254 13.35 21.41 18.03
N ARG A 255 14.03 22.20 17.20
CA ARG A 255 14.39 23.59 17.51
C ARG A 255 13.23 24.55 17.30
N ASP A 256 12.39 24.28 16.30
CA ASP A 256 11.21 25.06 15.94
C ASP A 256 9.96 24.18 16.04
N GLY A 257 9.34 24.17 17.22
CA GLY A 257 8.15 23.36 17.51
C GLY A 257 6.89 23.75 16.73
N SER A 258 6.95 24.73 15.83
CA SER A 258 5.86 25.02 14.88
C SER A 258 5.91 24.16 13.62
N ILE A 259 7.06 23.54 13.33
CA ILE A 259 7.27 22.72 12.14
C ILE A 259 6.80 21.29 12.42
N ASP A 260 5.76 20.86 11.72
CA ASP A 260 5.38 19.44 11.67
C ASP A 260 6.37 18.68 10.77
N PRO A 261 7.16 17.71 11.27
CA PRO A 261 8.09 16.94 10.45
C PRO A 261 7.39 16.05 9.41
N SER A 262 6.11 15.73 9.59
CA SER A 262 5.35 14.87 8.67
C SER A 262 5.25 15.46 7.26
N GLN A 263 5.29 16.79 7.15
CA GLN A 263 5.19 17.50 5.86
C GLN A 263 6.37 17.22 4.93
N PHE A 264 7.52 16.79 5.47
CA PHE A 264 8.73 16.51 4.69
C PHE A 264 8.82 15.09 4.17
N VAL A 265 7.91 14.20 4.60
CA VAL A 265 8.01 12.77 4.35
C VAL A 265 7.66 12.44 2.91
N ALA A 266 8.62 11.87 2.17
CA ALA A 266 8.37 11.30 0.86
C ALA A 266 7.87 9.87 1.03
N PHE A 267 6.58 9.64 0.81
CA PHE A 267 6.02 8.29 0.84
C PHE A 267 6.25 7.57 -0.49
N ALA A 268 6.51 6.27 -0.41
CA ALA A 268 6.41 5.41 -1.58
C ALA A 268 4.95 5.43 -2.09
N PRO A 269 4.71 5.38 -3.41
CA PRO A 269 3.37 5.35 -3.97
C PRO A 269 2.53 4.20 -3.40
N GLU A 270 1.22 4.39 -3.28
CA GLU A 270 0.32 3.38 -2.68
C GLU A 270 0.35 2.07 -3.46
N GLU A 271 0.35 2.12 -4.79
CA GLU A 271 0.50 0.96 -5.67
C GLU A 271 1.84 0.22 -5.53
N ALA A 272 2.83 0.81 -4.84
CA ALA A 272 4.17 0.26 -4.72
C ALA A 272 4.36 -0.60 -3.47
N PHE A 273 3.31 -0.85 -2.67
CA PHE A 273 3.45 -1.48 -1.35
C PHE A 273 4.29 -2.77 -1.35
N ASP A 274 4.06 -3.68 -2.30
CA ASP A 274 4.81 -4.93 -2.43
C ASP A 274 6.28 -4.69 -2.77
N ALA A 275 6.54 -3.82 -3.73
CA ALA A 275 7.89 -3.43 -4.14
C ALA A 275 8.67 -2.78 -2.99
N PHE A 276 8.00 -2.16 -2.01
CA PHE A 276 8.63 -1.54 -0.83
C PHE A 276 8.36 -2.31 0.48
N SER A 277 8.12 -3.63 0.44
CA SER A 277 7.82 -4.41 1.66
C SER A 277 8.92 -5.35 2.15
N ASN A 278 9.77 -5.83 1.22
CA ASN A 278 10.79 -6.86 1.50
C ASN A 278 12.14 -6.26 1.94
N VAL A 279 13.27 -6.90 1.61
CA VAL A 279 14.62 -6.32 1.80
C VAL A 279 15.07 -5.67 0.50
N ALA A 280 14.98 -6.41 -0.61
CA ALA A 280 15.07 -5.85 -1.94
C ALA A 280 14.01 -6.47 -2.85
N GLU A 281 13.47 -5.68 -3.77
CA GLU A 281 12.50 -6.12 -4.78
C GLU A 281 12.62 -5.27 -6.04
N HIS A 282 12.16 -5.79 -7.18
CA HIS A 282 12.06 -5.00 -8.40
C HIS A 282 11.06 -3.85 -8.25
N VAL A 283 11.41 -2.72 -8.84
CA VAL A 283 10.55 -1.54 -9.01
C VAL A 283 10.42 -1.32 -10.52
N ASP A 284 9.21 -1.42 -11.04
CA ASP A 284 8.97 -1.19 -12.47
C ASP A 284 9.01 0.31 -12.82
N HIS A 285 8.93 0.64 -14.12
CA HIS A 285 9.04 2.01 -14.60
C HIS A 285 7.93 2.93 -14.07
N ASP A 286 6.69 2.45 -13.91
CA ASP A 286 5.57 3.26 -13.38
C ASP A 286 5.79 3.58 -11.90
N LEU A 287 6.22 2.59 -11.11
CA LEU A 287 6.53 2.77 -9.69
C LEU A 287 7.76 3.66 -9.50
N ALA A 288 8.78 3.55 -10.37
CA ALA A 288 9.96 4.39 -10.35
C ALA A 288 9.60 5.86 -10.66
N ILE A 289 8.77 6.10 -11.67
CA ILE A 289 8.26 7.44 -12.01
C ILE A 289 7.51 8.04 -10.81
N ALA A 290 6.54 7.30 -10.26
CA ALA A 290 5.75 7.78 -9.13
C ALA A 290 6.61 8.04 -7.87
N SER A 291 7.63 7.22 -7.62
CA SER A 291 8.57 7.41 -6.50
C SER A 291 9.44 8.66 -6.71
N LEU A 292 9.92 8.91 -7.92
CA LEU A 292 10.67 10.14 -8.24
C LEU A 292 9.80 11.40 -8.15
N LEU A 293 8.53 11.33 -8.56
CA LEU A 293 7.59 12.45 -8.40
C LEU A 293 7.32 12.77 -6.92
N SER A 294 7.15 11.74 -6.08
CA SER A 294 7.05 11.90 -4.62
C SER A 294 8.30 12.56 -4.03
N LEU A 295 9.50 12.13 -4.45
CA LEU A 295 10.75 12.76 -4.04
C LEU A 295 10.85 14.22 -4.53
N ALA A 296 10.48 14.52 -5.77
CA ALA A 296 10.53 15.87 -6.33
C ALA A 296 9.61 16.84 -5.58
N ASP A 297 8.40 16.39 -5.24
CA ASP A 297 7.48 17.16 -4.40
C ASP A 297 8.14 17.53 -3.06
N LYS A 298 8.68 16.53 -2.35
CA LYS A 298 9.30 16.79 -1.03
C LYS A 298 10.58 17.58 -1.10
N VAL A 299 11.38 17.44 -2.15
CA VAL A 299 12.54 18.32 -2.38
C VAL A 299 12.08 19.79 -2.47
N ARG A 300 10.97 20.10 -3.14
CA ARG A 300 10.43 21.48 -3.22
C ARG A 300 9.96 22.01 -1.86
N VAL A 301 9.37 21.16 -1.02
CA VAL A 301 8.94 21.53 0.35
C VAL A 301 10.16 21.77 1.25
N ILE A 302 11.14 20.86 1.21
CA ILE A 302 12.37 20.92 2.01
C ILE A 302 13.21 22.15 1.63
N ALA A 303 13.27 22.50 0.35
CA ALA A 303 14.02 23.66 -0.14
C ALA A 303 13.61 25.00 0.48
N ARG A 304 12.39 25.09 1.03
CA ARG A 304 11.88 26.28 1.72
C ARG A 304 12.39 26.40 3.18
N HIS A 305 12.91 25.32 3.74
CA HIS A 305 13.24 25.21 5.16
C HIS A 305 14.73 25.00 5.43
N VAL A 306 15.44 24.35 4.50
CA VAL A 306 16.84 23.98 4.67
C VAL A 306 17.64 24.43 3.44
N PRO A 307 18.82 25.06 3.58
CA PRO A 307 19.67 25.39 2.45
C PRO A 307 20.32 24.13 1.85
N GLY A 308 20.44 24.06 0.53
CA GLY A 308 21.03 22.93 -0.18
C GLY A 308 20.99 23.10 -1.69
N ALA A 309 21.62 22.16 -2.42
CA ALA A 309 21.65 22.14 -3.88
C ALA A 309 20.35 21.53 -4.48
N TRP A 310 19.19 22.03 -4.03
CA TRP A 310 17.89 21.42 -4.37
C TRP A 310 17.54 21.49 -5.85
N ASP A 311 17.94 22.56 -6.53
CA ASP A 311 17.75 22.70 -7.98
C ASP A 311 18.47 21.58 -8.75
N ARG A 312 19.68 21.20 -8.29
CA ARG A 312 20.42 20.09 -8.89
C ARG A 312 19.71 18.75 -8.65
N HIS A 313 19.12 18.54 -7.47
CA HIS A 313 18.34 17.33 -7.20
C HIS A 313 17.11 17.26 -8.11
N LEU A 314 16.39 18.38 -8.29
CA LEU A 314 15.23 18.46 -9.18
C LEU A 314 15.60 18.25 -10.65
N GLU A 315 16.74 18.80 -11.10
CA GLU A 315 17.29 18.56 -12.43
C GLU A 315 17.61 17.08 -12.63
N TRP A 316 18.32 16.45 -11.68
CA TRP A 316 18.61 15.02 -11.74
C TRP A 316 17.33 14.18 -11.80
N ILE A 317 16.31 14.48 -10.98
CA ILE A 317 15.02 13.79 -11.04
C ILE A 317 14.38 13.97 -12.41
N SER A 318 14.37 15.20 -12.95
CA SER A 318 13.79 15.50 -14.26
C SER A 318 14.45 14.71 -15.39
N GLU A 319 15.78 14.60 -15.40
CA GLU A 319 16.50 13.79 -16.38
C GLU A 319 16.13 12.30 -16.27
N ARG A 320 16.08 11.76 -15.04
CA ARG A 320 15.71 10.35 -14.82
C ARG A 320 14.25 10.09 -15.19
N LEU A 321 13.34 11.01 -14.93
CA LEU A 321 11.94 10.90 -15.35
C LEU A 321 11.82 10.83 -16.88
N ALA A 322 12.56 11.65 -17.62
CA ALA A 322 12.58 11.59 -19.08
C ALA A 322 13.07 10.22 -19.60
N GLU A 323 14.14 9.68 -19.02
CA GLU A 323 14.63 8.33 -19.33
C GLU A 323 13.60 7.24 -19.01
N LEU A 324 12.95 7.32 -17.84
CA LEU A 324 11.94 6.36 -17.41
C LEU A 324 10.70 6.38 -18.30
N TRP A 325 10.23 7.55 -18.74
CA TRP A 325 9.10 7.64 -19.66
C TRP A 325 9.40 6.95 -21.01
N HIS A 326 10.65 7.02 -21.47
CA HIS A 326 11.08 6.29 -22.65
C HIS A 326 11.14 4.77 -22.42
N LEU A 327 11.69 4.33 -21.28
CA LEU A 327 11.75 2.90 -20.92
C LEU A 327 10.36 2.30 -20.70
N ARG A 328 9.46 3.04 -20.04
CA ARG A 328 8.06 2.67 -19.82
C ARG A 328 7.32 2.43 -21.13
N GLY A 329 7.54 3.32 -22.10
CA GLY A 329 6.84 3.31 -23.38
C GLY A 329 5.31 3.47 -23.24
N ALA A 330 4.60 3.10 -24.31
CA ALA A 330 3.15 3.30 -24.42
C ALA A 330 2.30 2.13 -23.86
N PHE A 331 2.88 0.94 -23.71
CA PHE A 331 2.15 -0.29 -23.41
C PHE A 331 2.78 -1.13 -22.29
N PRO A 332 2.97 -0.58 -21.07
CA PRO A 332 3.56 -1.30 -19.94
C PRO A 332 2.69 -2.47 -19.43
N GLY A 333 1.41 -2.51 -19.81
CA GLY A 333 0.45 -3.58 -19.48
C GLY A 333 0.30 -4.66 -20.54
N LEU A 334 1.16 -4.69 -21.56
CA LEU A 334 1.01 -5.64 -22.67
C LEU A 334 0.94 -7.10 -22.17
N GLY A 335 1.84 -7.48 -21.25
CA GLY A 335 1.85 -8.83 -20.68
C GLY A 335 0.56 -9.19 -19.94
N SER A 336 0.04 -8.29 -19.10
CA SER A 336 -1.18 -8.52 -18.33
C SER A 336 -2.43 -8.52 -19.21
N ALA A 337 -2.48 -7.67 -20.24
CA ALA A 337 -3.55 -7.71 -21.24
C ALA A 337 -3.56 -9.04 -22.02
N LEU A 338 -2.40 -9.55 -22.46
CA LEU A 338 -2.33 -10.84 -23.15
C LEU A 338 -2.77 -11.99 -22.24
N HIS A 339 -2.46 -11.94 -20.94
CA HIS A 339 -2.94 -12.93 -19.99
C HIS A 339 -4.46 -12.81 -19.73
N ALA A 340 -5.00 -11.60 -19.65
CA ALA A 340 -6.44 -11.35 -19.57
C ALA A 340 -7.18 -11.90 -20.80
N PHE A 341 -6.51 -11.92 -21.96
CA PHE A 341 -6.98 -12.58 -23.18
C PHE A 341 -6.71 -14.10 -23.22
N GLU A 342 -6.29 -14.69 -22.08
CA GLU A 342 -6.01 -16.11 -21.89
C GLU A 342 -4.82 -16.67 -22.68
N ILE A 343 -3.87 -15.81 -23.09
CA ILE A 343 -2.59 -16.29 -23.61
C ILE A 343 -1.73 -16.73 -22.42
N ARG A 344 -1.59 -18.05 -22.26
CA ARG A 344 -0.94 -18.70 -21.11
C ARG A 344 0.39 -18.06 -20.69
N TYR A 345 1.24 -17.73 -21.66
CA TYR A 345 2.56 -17.11 -21.45
C TYR A 345 2.61 -15.67 -21.96
N GLY A 346 1.52 -14.90 -21.83
CA GLY A 346 1.38 -13.53 -22.32
C GLY A 346 2.49 -12.58 -21.84
N THR A 347 2.86 -12.66 -20.55
CA THR A 347 3.98 -11.87 -19.99
C THR A 347 5.30 -12.17 -20.70
N LEU A 348 5.61 -13.45 -20.90
CA LEU A 348 6.83 -13.87 -21.59
C LEU A 348 6.83 -13.41 -23.07
N LEU A 349 5.70 -13.53 -23.75
CA LEU A 349 5.54 -13.04 -25.12
C LEU A 349 5.82 -11.54 -25.19
N ALA A 350 5.24 -10.75 -24.29
CA ALA A 350 5.46 -9.29 -24.24
C ALA A 350 6.93 -8.93 -23.97
N MET A 351 7.60 -9.65 -23.06
CA MET A 351 9.02 -9.42 -22.74
C MET A 351 9.92 -9.72 -23.95
N ASP A 352 9.70 -10.84 -24.63
CA ASP A 352 10.49 -11.22 -25.82
C ASP A 352 10.27 -10.24 -26.99
N LEU A 353 9.03 -9.76 -27.17
CA LEU A 353 8.73 -8.69 -28.11
C LEU A 353 9.47 -7.41 -27.77
N ALA A 354 9.45 -6.99 -26.50
CA ALA A 354 10.12 -5.77 -26.06
C ALA A 354 11.64 -5.89 -26.28
N GLU A 355 12.25 -7.01 -25.91
CA GLU A 355 13.70 -7.23 -26.08
C GLU A 355 14.15 -7.15 -27.55
N ARG A 356 13.35 -7.70 -28.48
CA ARG A 356 13.71 -7.80 -29.91
C ARG A 356 13.34 -6.56 -30.72
N HIS A 357 12.22 -5.94 -30.37
CA HIS A 357 11.58 -4.91 -31.20
C HIS A 357 11.55 -3.54 -30.54
N THR A 358 12.30 -3.32 -29.47
CA THR A 358 12.59 -1.98 -28.95
C THR A 358 14.05 -1.57 -29.18
N VAL A 359 14.30 -0.26 -29.23
CA VAL A 359 15.63 0.34 -29.14
C VAL A 359 15.54 1.46 -28.10
N ASP A 360 16.38 1.40 -27.07
CA ASP A 360 16.35 2.35 -25.96
C ASP A 360 14.94 2.53 -25.36
N GLY A 361 14.19 1.42 -25.23
CA GLY A 361 12.82 1.38 -24.71
C GLY A 361 11.72 1.73 -25.72
N ARG A 362 12.07 2.19 -26.92
CA ARG A 362 11.09 2.62 -27.94
C ARG A 362 10.76 1.50 -28.91
N TRP A 363 9.49 1.22 -29.09
CA TRP A 363 8.99 0.25 -30.06
C TRP A 363 9.30 0.68 -31.51
N LYS A 364 9.82 -0.26 -32.31
CA LYS A 364 10.10 -0.07 -33.74
C LYS A 364 8.85 -0.06 -34.63
N ALA A 365 7.74 -0.61 -34.13
CA ALA A 365 6.45 -0.73 -34.78
C ALA A 365 5.34 -0.75 -33.72
N ASP A 366 4.06 -0.68 -34.12
CA ASP A 366 2.95 -0.86 -33.18
C ASP A 366 3.07 -2.24 -32.49
N PRO A 367 3.12 -2.30 -31.14
CA PRO A 367 3.21 -3.56 -30.41
C PRO A 367 2.06 -4.52 -30.71
N TRP A 368 0.86 -4.02 -31.01
CA TRP A 368 -0.28 -4.87 -31.34
C TRP A 368 -0.18 -5.47 -32.75
N ASP A 369 0.48 -4.78 -33.69
CA ASP A 369 0.82 -5.38 -34.99
C ASP A 369 1.86 -6.49 -34.83
N LEU A 370 2.83 -6.29 -33.93
CA LEU A 370 3.81 -7.32 -33.58
C LEU A 370 3.15 -8.52 -32.89
N VAL A 371 2.20 -8.29 -31.97
CA VAL A 371 1.41 -9.37 -31.34
C VAL A 371 0.64 -10.15 -32.41
N ALA A 372 -0.10 -9.48 -33.29
CA ALA A 372 -0.87 -10.15 -34.34
C ALA A 372 0.06 -11.01 -35.24
N ARG A 373 1.23 -10.49 -35.62
CA ARG A 373 2.23 -11.24 -36.37
C ARG A 373 2.84 -12.38 -35.57
N ALA A 374 3.13 -12.18 -34.29
CA ALA A 374 3.68 -13.21 -33.41
C ALA A 374 2.71 -14.38 -33.23
N LEU A 375 1.40 -14.12 -33.16
CA LEU A 375 0.39 -15.18 -33.08
C LEU A 375 0.14 -15.88 -34.42
N ALA A 376 0.36 -15.19 -35.55
CA ALA A 376 0.19 -15.78 -36.88
C ALA A 376 1.44 -16.53 -37.38
N LYS A 377 2.63 -16.00 -37.12
CA LYS A 377 3.95 -16.48 -37.58
C LYS A 377 4.99 -16.28 -36.46
N PRO A 378 4.94 -17.07 -35.38
CA PRO A 378 5.74 -16.82 -34.17
C PRO A 378 7.25 -16.79 -34.43
N ASN A 379 7.77 -17.68 -35.28
CA ASN A 379 9.20 -17.76 -35.57
C ASN A 379 9.78 -16.54 -36.32
N ASP A 380 8.92 -15.71 -36.94
CA ASP A 380 9.37 -14.50 -37.66
C ASP A 380 9.62 -13.32 -36.70
N VAL A 381 9.05 -13.37 -35.49
CA VAL A 381 8.98 -12.23 -34.57
C VAL A 381 9.59 -12.56 -33.20
N LEU A 382 9.40 -13.79 -32.72
CA LEU A 382 9.76 -14.23 -31.37
C LEU A 382 11.04 -15.07 -31.35
N SER A 383 11.61 -15.27 -30.16
CA SER A 383 12.66 -16.29 -29.96
C SER A 383 12.13 -17.70 -30.16
N PRO A 384 12.97 -18.66 -30.59
CA PRO A 384 12.53 -20.05 -30.75
C PRO A 384 11.88 -20.64 -29.49
N GLY A 385 12.40 -20.28 -28.31
CA GLY A 385 11.84 -20.72 -27.02
C GLY A 385 10.43 -20.19 -26.79
N VAL A 386 10.22 -18.89 -26.94
CA VAL A 386 8.90 -18.26 -26.73
C VAL A 386 7.92 -18.63 -27.85
N ALA A 387 8.39 -18.70 -29.09
CA ALA A 387 7.62 -19.13 -30.25
C ALA A 387 7.00 -20.52 -30.06
N SER A 388 7.70 -21.45 -29.38
CA SER A 388 7.22 -22.80 -29.11
C SER A 388 6.00 -22.86 -28.19
N HIS A 389 5.74 -21.79 -27.44
CA HIS A 389 4.63 -21.69 -26.50
C HIS A 389 3.36 -21.07 -27.12
N VAL A 390 3.46 -20.45 -28.30
CA VAL A 390 2.34 -19.79 -28.99
C VAL A 390 1.40 -20.83 -29.59
N GLN A 391 0.10 -20.77 -29.29
CA GLN A 391 -0.88 -21.68 -29.88
C GLN A 391 -1.47 -21.08 -31.16
N PRO A 392 -1.57 -21.83 -32.28
CA PRO A 392 -2.18 -21.33 -33.51
C PRO A 392 -3.64 -20.85 -33.36
N PHE A 393 -4.34 -21.34 -32.33
CA PHE A 393 -5.71 -20.93 -32.04
C PHE A 393 -5.79 -19.51 -31.45
N ASP A 394 -4.77 -19.04 -30.73
CA ASP A 394 -4.75 -17.71 -30.10
C ASP A 394 -4.87 -16.59 -31.14
N GLY A 395 -4.16 -16.72 -32.27
CA GLY A 395 -4.27 -15.78 -33.38
C GLY A 395 -5.65 -15.76 -34.03
N LYS A 396 -6.31 -16.92 -34.14
CA LYS A 396 -7.69 -17.01 -34.66
C LYS A 396 -8.69 -16.37 -33.70
N ARG A 397 -8.53 -16.58 -32.39
CA ARG A 397 -9.36 -15.94 -31.35
C ARG A 397 -9.21 -14.43 -31.41
N LEU A 398 -7.98 -13.92 -31.49
CA LEU A 398 -7.72 -12.48 -31.50
C LEU A 398 -8.35 -11.83 -32.75
N ALA A 399 -8.25 -12.48 -33.91
CA ALA A 399 -8.83 -11.99 -35.16
C ALA A 399 -10.37 -12.07 -35.18
N ALA A 400 -10.98 -12.91 -34.34
CA ALA A 400 -12.43 -13.07 -34.24
C ALA A 400 -13.07 -12.14 -33.20
N LEU A 401 -12.28 -11.38 -32.42
CA LEU A 401 -12.82 -10.41 -31.48
C LEU A 401 -13.57 -9.29 -32.20
N ASP A 402 -14.70 -8.88 -31.62
CA ASP A 402 -15.38 -7.67 -32.03
C ASP A 402 -14.44 -6.45 -31.93
N PRO A 403 -14.54 -5.46 -32.82
CA PRO A 403 -13.63 -4.31 -32.83
C PRO A 403 -13.61 -3.52 -31.53
N GLU A 404 -14.76 -3.35 -30.87
CA GLU A 404 -14.86 -2.67 -29.56
C GLU A 404 -14.12 -3.46 -28.47
N ARG A 405 -14.26 -4.79 -28.48
CA ARG A 405 -13.60 -5.69 -27.53
C ARG A 405 -12.09 -5.69 -27.70
N LEU A 406 -11.62 -5.70 -28.95
CA LEU A 406 -10.20 -5.56 -29.26
C LEU A 406 -9.68 -4.17 -28.84
N ALA A 407 -10.46 -3.10 -29.04
CA ALA A 407 -10.08 -1.76 -28.61
C ALA A 407 -9.92 -1.67 -27.08
N LEU A 408 -10.82 -2.29 -26.31
CA LEU A 408 -10.68 -2.40 -24.86
C LEU A 408 -9.39 -3.14 -24.49
N LEU A 409 -9.11 -4.30 -25.10
CA LEU A 409 -7.91 -5.07 -24.82
C LEU A 409 -6.63 -4.27 -25.07
N LYS A 410 -6.59 -3.55 -26.21
CA LYS A 410 -5.49 -2.64 -26.56
C LYS A 410 -5.36 -1.50 -25.55
N LEU A 411 -6.48 -0.92 -25.12
CA LEU A 411 -6.50 0.15 -24.14
C LEU A 411 -5.97 -0.31 -22.78
N LEU A 412 -6.41 -1.47 -22.29
CA LEU A 412 -5.95 -2.05 -21.02
C LEU A 412 -4.42 -2.25 -21.01
N SER A 413 -3.82 -2.61 -22.15
CA SER A 413 -2.37 -2.77 -22.25
C SER A 413 -1.55 -1.49 -22.06
N ARG A 414 -2.19 -0.31 -22.07
CA ARG A 414 -1.53 0.99 -21.81
C ARG A 414 -1.30 1.28 -20.32
N PHE A 415 -1.95 0.53 -19.44
CA PHE A 415 -1.88 0.69 -18.00
C PHE A 415 -1.03 -0.43 -17.39
N ARG A 416 -0.20 -0.11 -16.40
CA ARG A 416 0.57 -1.13 -15.67
C ARG A 416 -0.33 -1.86 -14.65
N LEU A 417 -1.31 -2.61 -15.17
CA LEU A 417 -2.21 -3.44 -14.37
C LEU A 417 -1.54 -4.75 -13.98
N THR A 418 -1.89 -5.28 -12.82
CA THR A 418 -1.63 -6.70 -12.51
C THR A 418 -2.42 -7.60 -13.46
N VAL A 419 -2.07 -8.88 -13.51
CA VAL A 419 -2.83 -9.87 -14.27
C VAL A 419 -4.28 -9.93 -13.79
N ASP A 420 -4.50 -9.96 -12.48
CA ASP A 420 -5.84 -10.04 -11.90
C ASP A 420 -6.69 -8.80 -12.20
N GLN A 421 -6.09 -7.61 -12.13
CA GLN A 421 -6.75 -6.35 -12.51
C GLN A 421 -7.11 -6.34 -14.01
N ALA A 422 -6.18 -6.71 -14.89
CA ALA A 422 -6.45 -6.76 -16.33
C ALA A 422 -7.55 -7.79 -16.67
N THR A 423 -7.49 -8.98 -16.07
CA THR A 423 -8.50 -10.04 -16.25
C THR A 423 -9.87 -9.58 -15.78
N ARG A 424 -9.94 -8.94 -14.60
CA ARG A 424 -11.19 -8.40 -14.04
C ARG A 424 -11.88 -7.41 -15.00
N PHE A 425 -11.13 -6.48 -15.58
CA PHE A 425 -11.71 -5.43 -16.43
C PHE A 425 -11.92 -5.86 -17.87
N PHE A 426 -11.16 -6.84 -18.33
CA PHE A 426 -11.46 -7.50 -19.58
C PHE A 426 -12.75 -8.31 -19.42
N ASP A 427 -12.83 -9.24 -18.48
CA ASP A 427 -14.04 -10.06 -18.28
C ASP A 427 -15.29 -9.21 -17.95
N ALA A 428 -16.34 -9.35 -18.78
CA ALA A 428 -17.56 -8.57 -18.65
C ALA A 428 -18.35 -8.92 -17.37
N ASP A 429 -18.22 -10.15 -16.89
CA ASP A 429 -18.96 -10.63 -15.72
C ASP A 429 -18.35 -10.11 -14.40
N ASN A 430 -17.07 -9.71 -14.42
CA ASN A 430 -16.32 -9.33 -13.22
C ASN A 430 -16.27 -7.83 -12.93
N ARG A 431 -16.70 -6.97 -13.86
CA ARG A 431 -16.37 -5.52 -13.86
C ARG A 431 -17.45 -4.56 -13.36
N ALA A 432 -18.14 -4.89 -12.26
CA ALA A 432 -19.10 -4.02 -11.57
C ALA A 432 -20.15 -3.34 -12.51
N GLY A 433 -20.56 -4.03 -13.57
CA GLY A 433 -21.58 -3.57 -14.52
C GLY A 433 -21.10 -2.57 -15.58
N LEU A 434 -19.79 -2.30 -15.71
CA LEU A 434 -19.26 -1.47 -16.80
C LEU A 434 -19.33 -2.21 -18.14
N SER A 435 -19.65 -1.50 -19.22
CA SER A 435 -19.49 -2.00 -20.59
C SER A 435 -18.07 -1.73 -21.13
N ASP A 436 -17.71 -2.39 -22.25
CA ASP A 436 -16.45 -2.09 -22.95
C ASP A 436 -16.39 -0.61 -23.32
N LYS A 437 -17.51 -0.10 -23.86
CA LYS A 437 -17.70 1.29 -24.25
C LYS A 437 -17.50 2.27 -23.10
N ASP A 438 -18.02 1.98 -21.91
CA ASP A 438 -17.87 2.87 -20.75
C ASP A 438 -16.40 3.05 -20.37
N ILE A 439 -15.64 1.95 -20.37
CA ILE A 439 -14.20 1.97 -20.07
C ILE A 439 -13.44 2.69 -21.19
N ILE A 440 -13.76 2.42 -22.46
CA ILE A 440 -13.10 3.08 -23.60
C ILE A 440 -13.31 4.60 -23.57
N HIS A 441 -14.52 5.06 -23.28
CA HIS A 441 -14.82 6.50 -23.22
C HIS A 441 -14.27 7.19 -21.97
N ASN A 442 -14.19 6.47 -20.85
CA ASN A 442 -13.60 7.02 -19.63
C ASN A 442 -12.76 5.95 -18.89
N PRO A 443 -11.47 5.81 -19.23
CA PRO A 443 -10.61 4.80 -18.60
C PRO A 443 -10.38 5.04 -17.10
N TYR A 444 -10.58 6.25 -16.59
CA TYR A 444 -10.53 6.51 -15.15
C TYR A 444 -11.59 5.75 -14.35
N ARG A 445 -12.64 5.23 -15.01
CA ARG A 445 -13.61 4.33 -14.39
C ARG A 445 -12.96 3.07 -13.80
N LEU A 446 -11.81 2.63 -14.34
CA LEU A 446 -11.02 1.51 -13.80
C LEU A 446 -10.61 1.76 -12.35
N PHE A 447 -10.25 3.00 -11.99
CA PHE A 447 -9.95 3.38 -10.62
C PHE A 447 -11.23 3.63 -9.81
N GLU A 448 -12.18 4.39 -10.37
CA GLU A 448 -13.37 4.83 -9.63
C GLU A 448 -14.18 3.66 -9.06
N VAL A 449 -14.46 2.62 -9.85
CA VAL A 449 -15.30 1.49 -9.42
C VAL A 449 -14.55 0.47 -8.57
N ASP A 450 -13.22 0.50 -8.61
CA ASP A 450 -12.35 -0.51 -7.99
C ASP A 450 -11.78 -0.05 -6.63
N ARG A 451 -11.87 1.25 -6.33
CA ARG A 451 -11.22 1.95 -5.20
C ARG A 451 -11.47 1.36 -3.81
N HIS A 452 -12.50 0.52 -3.66
CA HIS A 452 -12.85 -0.10 -2.38
C HIS A 452 -12.22 -1.47 -2.18
N ARG A 453 -11.61 -2.06 -3.21
CA ARG A 453 -10.94 -3.36 -3.13
C ARG A 453 -9.57 -3.26 -2.49
N PHE A 454 -9.10 -4.37 -1.92
CA PHE A 454 -7.75 -4.46 -1.38
C PHE A 454 -6.68 -4.30 -2.47
N ASP A 455 -6.91 -4.87 -3.65
CA ASP A 455 -6.01 -4.85 -4.80
C ASP A 455 -6.45 -3.84 -5.88
N ALA A 456 -7.04 -2.71 -5.44
CA ALA A 456 -7.62 -1.70 -6.31
C ALA A 456 -6.61 -1.15 -7.34
N VAL A 457 -7.08 -0.88 -8.56
CA VAL A 457 -6.31 -0.09 -9.54
C VAL A 457 -6.13 1.33 -9.01
N SER A 458 -4.89 1.78 -8.82
CA SER A 458 -4.63 3.14 -8.34
C SER A 458 -4.88 4.20 -9.41
N ILE A 459 -5.21 5.42 -8.97
CA ILE A 459 -5.36 6.58 -9.87
C ILE A 459 -4.07 6.85 -10.65
N GLY A 460 -2.91 6.68 -10.01
CA GLY A 460 -1.61 6.83 -10.67
C GLY A 460 -1.50 5.87 -11.86
N THR A 461 -1.88 4.60 -11.68
CA THR A 461 -1.84 3.56 -12.73
C THR A 461 -2.59 3.96 -13.98
N VAL A 462 -3.79 4.52 -13.81
CA VAL A 462 -4.59 5.02 -14.93
C VAL A 462 -4.01 6.31 -15.50
N ASP A 463 -3.64 7.28 -14.65
CA ASP A 463 -3.20 8.61 -15.10
C ASP A 463 -1.94 8.55 -15.96
N ARG A 464 -0.90 7.79 -15.58
CA ARG A 464 0.31 7.65 -16.43
C ARG A 464 0.04 6.93 -17.76
N GLY A 465 -1.01 6.10 -17.85
CA GLY A 465 -1.41 5.44 -19.10
C GLY A 465 -2.25 6.34 -20.01
N MET A 466 -3.07 7.21 -19.41
CA MET A 466 -3.93 8.18 -20.11
C MET A 466 -3.16 9.42 -20.54
N PHE A 467 -2.22 9.86 -19.71
CA PHE A 467 -1.51 11.12 -19.89
C PHE A 467 0.01 10.93 -19.72
N PRO A 468 0.65 10.04 -20.52
CA PRO A 468 2.10 9.87 -20.48
C PRO A 468 2.82 11.11 -21.04
N ASP A 469 4.16 11.12 -20.93
CA ASP A 469 5.00 12.15 -21.55
C ASP A 469 4.63 12.43 -23.03
N GLU A 470 4.83 13.67 -23.46
CA GLU A 470 4.48 14.15 -24.81
C GLU A 470 5.09 13.29 -25.93
N SER A 471 6.33 12.81 -25.75
CA SER A 471 6.99 11.93 -26.73
C SER A 471 6.22 10.62 -26.95
N VAL A 472 5.67 10.05 -25.88
CA VAL A 472 4.87 8.83 -25.91
C VAL A 472 3.48 9.11 -26.50
N ARG A 473 2.83 10.21 -26.10
CA ARG A 473 1.52 10.62 -26.64
C ARG A 473 1.55 10.89 -28.14
N THR A 474 2.64 11.48 -28.63
CA THR A 474 2.82 11.77 -30.05
C THR A 474 3.08 10.50 -30.86
N SER A 475 3.92 9.60 -30.33
CA SER A 475 4.28 8.35 -31.03
C SER A 475 3.16 7.30 -31.01
N PHE A 476 2.39 7.24 -29.92
CA PHE A 476 1.31 6.28 -29.70
C PHE A 476 0.08 6.99 -29.13
N PRO A 477 -0.63 7.78 -29.96
CA PRO A 477 -1.78 8.55 -29.51
C PRO A 477 -2.89 7.63 -29.02
N LEU A 478 -3.65 8.09 -28.02
CA LEU A 478 -4.87 7.42 -27.62
C LEU A 478 -5.88 7.42 -28.77
N PRO A 479 -6.68 6.34 -28.90
CA PRO A 479 -7.85 6.32 -29.78
C PRO A 479 -8.76 7.51 -29.50
N ASP A 480 -9.43 8.03 -30.52
CA ASP A 480 -10.25 9.26 -30.41
C ASP A 480 -11.28 9.18 -29.27
N ALA A 481 -11.94 8.03 -29.09
CA ALA A 481 -12.94 7.83 -28.02
C ALA A 481 -12.36 7.98 -26.60
N SER A 482 -11.09 7.63 -26.41
CA SER A 482 -10.39 7.69 -25.12
C SER A 482 -9.53 8.96 -24.97
N ARG A 483 -9.31 9.71 -26.05
CA ARG A 483 -8.38 10.86 -26.03
C ARG A 483 -8.88 11.94 -25.09
N LEU A 484 -7.98 12.46 -24.25
CA LEU A 484 -8.24 13.60 -23.38
C LEU A 484 -8.08 14.92 -24.15
N GLU A 485 -8.92 15.92 -23.84
CA GLU A 485 -8.87 17.24 -24.47
C GLU A 485 -7.72 18.12 -23.94
N GLY A 486 -7.20 17.80 -22.75
CA GLY A 486 -6.11 18.53 -22.10
C GLY A 486 -5.76 17.97 -20.73
N ASP A 487 -4.85 18.64 -20.03
CA ASP A 487 -4.43 18.30 -18.66
C ASP A 487 -5.55 18.46 -17.63
N GLN A 488 -6.56 19.27 -17.95
CA GLN A 488 -7.75 19.55 -17.14
C GLN A 488 -9.03 18.94 -17.75
N ASP A 489 -8.91 17.88 -18.56
CA ASP A 489 -10.08 17.15 -19.07
C ASP A 489 -11.03 16.78 -17.91
N PRO A 490 -12.35 17.05 -18.01
CA PRO A 490 -13.28 16.82 -16.91
C PRO A 490 -13.28 15.39 -16.36
N ARG A 491 -12.98 14.37 -17.17
CA ARG A 491 -12.85 12.97 -16.73
C ARG A 491 -11.66 12.78 -15.81
N ARG A 492 -10.51 13.39 -16.15
CA ARG A 492 -9.29 13.36 -15.32
C ARG A 492 -9.52 14.10 -14.01
N VAL A 493 -10.08 15.31 -14.06
CA VAL A 493 -10.35 16.12 -12.86
C VAL A 493 -11.33 15.42 -11.91
N ARG A 494 -12.38 14.78 -12.44
CA ARG A 494 -13.29 13.96 -11.64
C ARG A 494 -12.56 12.82 -10.93
N ALA A 495 -11.72 12.07 -11.63
CA ALA A 495 -10.99 10.96 -11.03
C ALA A 495 -10.01 11.41 -9.94
N LEU A 496 -9.34 12.55 -10.14
CA LEU A 496 -8.48 13.16 -9.14
C LEU A 496 -9.29 13.68 -7.94
N ALA A 497 -10.50 14.24 -8.17
CA ALA A 497 -11.41 14.62 -7.11
C ALA A 497 -11.90 13.40 -6.30
N VAL A 498 -12.16 12.26 -6.95
CA VAL A 498 -12.47 11.00 -6.27
C VAL A 498 -11.30 10.59 -5.37
N HIS A 499 -10.06 10.64 -5.87
CA HIS A 499 -8.87 10.33 -5.06
C HIS A 499 -8.74 11.25 -3.84
N VAL A 500 -8.88 12.57 -4.02
CA VAL A 500 -8.82 13.56 -2.92
C VAL A 500 -9.94 13.34 -1.90
N LEU A 501 -11.17 13.08 -2.35
CA LEU A 501 -12.29 12.77 -1.45
C LEU A 501 -12.06 11.45 -0.69
N SER A 502 -11.42 10.45 -1.30
CA SER A 502 -11.04 9.21 -0.61
C SER A 502 -10.00 9.45 0.48
N ILE A 503 -9.02 10.33 0.26
CA ILE A 503 -8.07 10.76 1.32
C ILE A 503 -8.84 11.46 2.44
N GLY A 504 -9.77 12.36 2.10
CA GLY A 504 -10.62 13.04 3.08
C GLY A 504 -11.47 12.06 3.89
N GLU A 505 -12.05 11.05 3.25
CA GLU A 505 -12.84 9.99 3.89
C GLU A 505 -12.00 9.16 4.86
N ALA A 506 -10.76 8.82 4.49
CA ALA A 506 -9.82 8.15 5.38
C ALA A 506 -9.44 9.00 6.60
N ALA A 507 -9.45 10.33 6.47
CA ALA A 507 -9.29 11.29 7.57
C ALA A 507 -10.59 11.54 8.37
N GLY A 508 -11.71 10.92 8.00
CA GLY A 508 -13.00 11.02 8.69
C GLY A 508 -13.94 12.10 8.15
N HIS A 509 -13.60 12.77 7.05
CA HIS A 509 -14.49 13.73 6.40
C HIS A 509 -15.56 13.01 5.56
N THR A 510 -16.79 13.56 5.55
CA THR A 510 -17.89 13.04 4.71
C THR A 510 -18.10 13.85 3.43
N LEU A 511 -17.56 15.06 3.39
CA LEU A 511 -17.58 16.00 2.27
C LEU A 511 -16.37 16.93 2.41
N LEU A 512 -15.97 17.59 1.32
CA LEU A 512 -14.95 18.64 1.32
C LEU A 512 -15.46 19.87 0.55
N PRO A 513 -15.11 21.10 0.97
CA PRO A 513 -15.30 22.30 0.17
C PRO A 513 -14.71 22.13 -1.23
N VAL A 514 -15.41 22.59 -2.26
CA VAL A 514 -14.96 22.43 -3.66
C VAL A 514 -13.58 23.06 -3.87
N GLU A 515 -13.35 24.23 -3.28
CA GLU A 515 -12.07 24.94 -3.28
C GLU A 515 -10.92 24.08 -2.76
N GLN A 516 -11.15 23.40 -1.63
CA GLN A 516 -10.16 22.54 -1.01
C GLN A 516 -9.86 21.34 -1.91
N VAL A 517 -10.88 20.76 -2.55
CA VAL A 517 -10.66 19.65 -3.50
C VAL A 517 -9.80 20.11 -4.68
N LEU A 518 -10.12 21.24 -5.30
CA LEU A 518 -9.35 21.77 -6.43
C LEU A 518 -7.91 22.14 -6.04
N GLU A 519 -7.71 22.66 -4.83
CA GLU A 519 -6.38 22.95 -4.28
C GLU A 519 -5.58 21.67 -4.06
N SER A 520 -6.15 20.66 -3.39
CA SER A 520 -5.50 19.38 -3.18
C SER A 520 -5.16 18.67 -4.49
N ILE A 521 -5.99 18.78 -5.54
CA ILE A 521 -5.65 18.25 -6.87
C ILE A 521 -4.38 18.90 -7.43
N ARG A 522 -4.20 20.22 -7.25
CA ARG A 522 -3.00 20.95 -7.73
C ARG A 522 -1.73 20.53 -7.00
N GLU A 523 -1.87 20.02 -5.78
CA GLU A 523 -0.77 19.56 -4.92
C GLU A 523 -0.37 18.10 -5.17
N LEU A 524 -1.16 17.34 -5.94
CA LEU A 524 -0.81 15.97 -6.29
C LEU A 524 0.47 15.93 -7.12
N ALA A 525 1.35 14.98 -6.78
CA ALA A 525 2.61 14.74 -7.47
C ALA A 525 2.38 14.02 -8.83
N LEU A 526 1.84 14.76 -9.80
CA LEU A 526 1.50 14.29 -11.16
C LEU A 526 2.43 14.90 -12.20
N ASP A 527 2.70 14.14 -13.25
CA ASP A 527 3.44 14.61 -14.42
C ASP A 527 2.72 14.19 -15.72
N PRO A 528 2.21 15.16 -16.51
CA PRO A 528 2.17 16.60 -16.22
C PRO A 528 1.15 16.95 -15.12
N PRO A 529 1.35 18.08 -14.40
CA PRO A 529 0.46 18.49 -13.31
C PRO A 529 -0.96 18.77 -13.82
N CYS A 530 -1.97 18.56 -12.96
CA CYS A 530 -3.35 18.96 -13.22
C CYS A 530 -3.68 20.18 -12.36
N ARG A 531 -4.03 21.32 -12.98
CA ARG A 531 -4.25 22.58 -12.26
C ARG A 531 -5.65 23.17 -12.47
N PRO A 532 -6.72 22.47 -12.07
CA PRO A 532 -8.09 22.93 -12.32
C PRO A 532 -8.38 24.22 -11.56
N THR A 533 -9.15 25.13 -12.17
CA THR A 533 -9.60 26.40 -11.57
C THR A 533 -11.11 26.41 -11.36
N LYS A 534 -11.62 27.41 -10.62
CA LYS A 534 -13.07 27.55 -10.41
C LYS A 534 -13.84 27.78 -11.71
N ASP A 535 -13.20 28.36 -12.72
CA ASP A 535 -13.80 28.62 -14.03
C ASP A 535 -14.13 27.32 -14.78
N LEU A 536 -13.53 26.19 -14.37
CA LEU A 536 -13.81 24.88 -14.93
C LEU A 536 -15.10 24.25 -14.39
N LEU A 537 -15.65 24.75 -13.26
CA LEU A 537 -16.81 24.14 -12.60
C LEU A 537 -18.01 23.88 -13.53
N PRO A 538 -18.42 24.81 -14.41
CA PRO A 538 -19.52 24.54 -15.35
C PRO A 538 -19.28 23.34 -16.28
N LEU A 539 -18.02 22.99 -16.57
CA LEU A 539 -17.64 21.83 -17.37
C LEU A 539 -17.47 20.56 -16.51
N LEU A 540 -17.16 20.71 -15.23
CA LEU A 540 -17.04 19.61 -14.28
C LEU A 540 -18.42 19.09 -13.82
N ASP A 541 -19.35 20.00 -13.53
CA ASP A 541 -20.64 19.67 -12.92
C ASP A 541 -21.42 18.58 -13.68
N PRO A 542 -21.50 18.58 -15.04
CA PRO A 542 -22.21 17.55 -15.79
C PRO A 542 -21.56 16.17 -15.70
N VAL A 543 -20.25 16.11 -15.46
CA VAL A 543 -19.51 14.85 -15.45
C VAL A 543 -19.30 14.30 -14.05
N MET A 544 -19.46 15.08 -12.96
CA MET A 544 -19.18 14.60 -11.59
C MET A 544 -20.13 13.48 -11.14
N ALA A 545 -21.42 13.61 -11.47
CA ALA A 545 -22.43 12.65 -11.08
C ALA A 545 -22.29 11.30 -11.82
N PRO A 546 -22.78 10.19 -11.25
CA PRO A 546 -23.33 10.06 -9.89
C PRO A 546 -22.24 9.88 -8.81
N GLU A 547 -20.96 9.78 -9.20
CA GLU A 547 -19.87 9.44 -8.28
C GLU A 547 -19.62 10.53 -7.25
N ILE A 548 -19.61 11.78 -7.70
CA ILE A 548 -19.51 12.97 -6.87
C ILE A 548 -20.78 13.79 -7.06
N VAL A 549 -21.37 14.24 -5.96
CA VAL A 549 -22.57 15.07 -5.96
C VAL A 549 -22.33 16.32 -5.13
N ASP A 550 -23.09 17.36 -5.45
CA ASP A 550 -23.07 18.61 -4.69
C ASP A 550 -23.68 18.45 -3.29
N ALA A 551 -23.08 19.19 -2.37
CA ALA A 551 -23.53 19.42 -1.01
C ALA A 551 -23.35 20.91 -0.65
N SER A 552 -23.94 21.30 0.47
CA SER A 552 -23.75 22.63 1.05
C SER A 552 -23.28 22.49 2.48
N ILE A 553 -22.29 23.29 2.87
CA ILE A 553 -21.90 23.44 4.27
C ILE A 553 -22.72 24.53 4.96
N ALA A 554 -22.57 24.65 6.28
CA ALA A 554 -23.45 25.47 7.12
C ALA A 554 -23.42 26.99 6.80
N ASP A 555 -22.30 27.49 6.25
CA ASP A 555 -22.16 28.89 5.81
C ASP A 555 -22.70 29.13 4.38
N GLY A 556 -23.23 28.10 3.73
CA GLY A 556 -23.76 28.15 2.37
C GLY A 556 -22.73 27.90 1.27
N SER A 557 -21.45 27.66 1.62
CA SER A 557 -20.44 27.33 0.61
C SER A 557 -20.72 25.96 -0.04
N ARG A 558 -20.26 25.84 -1.29
CA ARG A 558 -20.42 24.63 -2.10
C ARG A 558 -19.39 23.58 -1.69
N ALA A 559 -19.84 22.35 -1.52
CA ALA A 559 -18.98 21.21 -1.21
C ALA A 559 -19.28 20.03 -2.13
N TRP A 560 -18.32 19.13 -2.25
CA TRP A 560 -18.48 17.85 -2.92
C TRP A 560 -18.45 16.71 -1.92
N GLN A 561 -19.28 15.71 -2.19
CA GLN A 561 -19.35 14.46 -1.43
C GLN A 561 -19.54 13.29 -2.40
N PHE A 562 -19.18 12.08 -1.97
CA PHE A 562 -19.52 10.89 -2.74
C PHE A 562 -21.04 10.71 -2.84
N GLY A 563 -21.52 10.28 -4.01
CA GLY A 563 -22.94 9.97 -4.22
C GLY A 563 -23.47 8.93 -3.24
N GLU A 564 -22.66 7.91 -2.91
CA GLU A 564 -23.00 6.92 -1.88
C GLU A 564 -23.24 7.56 -0.51
N ARG A 565 -22.42 8.55 -0.13
CA ARG A 565 -22.57 9.28 1.15
C ARG A 565 -23.87 10.07 1.19
N ARG A 566 -24.31 10.63 0.06
CA ARG A 566 -25.62 11.28 -0.06
C ARG A 566 -26.77 10.30 0.19
N VAL A 567 -26.69 9.09 -0.38
CA VAL A 567 -27.70 8.04 -0.14
C VAL A 567 -27.73 7.65 1.35
N ILE A 568 -26.56 7.51 1.99
CA ILE A 568 -26.46 7.22 3.42
C ILE A 568 -27.05 8.35 4.26
N ASP A 569 -26.73 9.61 3.97
CA ASP A 569 -27.26 10.79 4.69
C ASP A 569 -28.79 10.87 4.58
N ASP A 570 -29.34 10.72 3.37
CA ASP A 570 -30.78 10.75 3.16
C ASP A 570 -31.49 9.61 3.91
N LEU A 571 -30.89 8.41 3.90
CA LEU A 571 -31.39 7.27 4.68
C LEU A 571 -31.38 7.59 6.18
N LEU A 572 -30.27 8.07 6.73
CA LEU A 572 -30.14 8.41 8.15
C LEU A 572 -31.17 9.47 8.55
N ARG A 573 -31.30 10.56 7.79
CA ARG A 573 -32.30 11.62 8.03
C ARG A 573 -33.72 11.06 8.02
N GLN A 574 -34.04 10.22 7.06
CA GLN A 574 -35.36 9.58 6.97
C GLN A 574 -35.62 8.67 8.18
N GLN A 575 -34.65 7.83 8.55
CA GLN A 575 -34.77 6.85 9.64
C GLN A 575 -34.86 7.51 11.02
N ILE A 576 -34.03 8.52 11.29
CA ILE A 576 -34.04 9.29 12.53
C ILE A 576 -35.30 10.16 12.59
N GLY A 577 -35.64 10.85 11.50
CA GLY A 577 -36.83 11.69 11.40
C GLY A 577 -38.11 10.92 11.72
N ARG A 578 -38.29 9.74 11.12
CA ARG A 578 -39.44 8.86 11.39
C ARG A 578 -39.53 8.38 12.84
N ARG A 579 -38.39 8.06 13.47
CA ARG A 579 -38.37 7.63 14.88
C ARG A 579 -38.68 8.79 15.81
N ARG A 580 -38.12 9.97 15.55
CA ARG A 580 -38.35 11.20 16.32
C ARG A 580 -39.80 11.67 16.26
N SER A 581 -40.46 11.53 15.10
CA SER A 581 -41.88 11.84 14.93
C SER A 581 -42.84 10.71 15.33
N GLY A 582 -42.31 9.56 15.75
CA GLY A 582 -43.10 8.37 16.08
C GLY A 582 -43.90 8.54 17.38
N ARG A 583 -45.00 7.79 17.50
CA ARG A 583 -45.79 7.77 18.74
C ARG A 583 -44.93 7.26 19.90
N ARG A 584 -44.81 8.08 20.93
CA ARG A 584 -44.09 7.76 22.18
C ARG A 584 -44.79 6.63 22.94
N HIS A 585 -44.00 5.81 23.62
CA HIS A 585 -44.48 4.75 24.50
C HIS A 585 -45.06 5.37 25.79
N PRO A 586 -46.20 4.87 26.29
CA PRO A 586 -46.80 5.39 27.51
C PRO A 586 -45.91 5.05 28.72
N ALA A 587 -45.37 6.07 29.39
CA ALA A 587 -44.57 5.91 30.59
C ALA A 587 -45.48 5.87 31.85
N THR A 588 -45.61 4.70 32.49
CA THR A 588 -46.43 4.52 33.71
C THR A 588 -45.62 4.14 34.95
N HIS A 589 -44.31 3.97 34.83
CA HIS A 589 -43.44 3.57 35.93
C HIS A 589 -43.07 4.75 36.84
N ASP A 590 -42.86 4.46 38.13
CA ASP A 590 -42.17 5.37 39.04
C ASP A 590 -40.65 5.29 38.80
N TRP A 591 -40.18 6.10 37.86
CA TRP A 591 -38.77 6.15 37.46
C TRP A 591 -37.84 6.46 38.62
N ARG A 592 -38.30 7.27 39.59
CA ARG A 592 -37.50 7.64 40.74
C ARG A 592 -37.31 6.46 41.68
N ALA A 593 -38.39 5.75 42.00
CA ALA A 593 -38.32 4.56 42.85
C ALA A 593 -37.41 3.46 42.24
N LEU A 594 -37.44 3.29 40.91
CA LEU A 594 -36.56 2.34 40.21
C LEU A 594 -35.08 2.71 40.35
N VAL A 595 -34.74 4.00 40.16
CA VAL A 595 -33.37 4.50 40.33
C VAL A 595 -32.93 4.38 41.78
N ASP A 596 -33.79 4.72 42.74
CA ASP A 596 -33.48 4.65 44.16
C ASP A 596 -33.21 3.22 44.63
N THR A 597 -34.03 2.27 44.16
CA THR A 597 -33.83 0.84 44.43
C THR A 597 -32.50 0.35 43.87
N ALA A 598 -32.15 0.80 42.65
CA ALA A 598 -30.94 0.34 41.98
C ALA A 598 -29.64 0.94 42.55
N LEU A 599 -29.69 2.14 43.13
CA LEU A 599 -28.52 2.84 43.70
C LEU A 599 -28.40 2.69 45.22
N GLY A 600 -29.47 2.29 45.91
CA GLY A 600 -29.46 2.04 47.35
C GLY A 600 -29.58 3.31 48.19
N ALA A 601 -29.06 3.27 49.42
CA ALA A 601 -29.19 4.35 50.39
C ALA A 601 -28.43 5.63 49.97
N MET A 602 -28.93 6.78 50.42
CA MET A 602 -28.27 8.07 50.22
C MET A 602 -26.98 8.16 51.07
N PRO A 603 -25.96 8.90 50.60
CA PRO A 603 -24.80 9.23 51.41
C PRO A 603 -25.18 9.88 52.75
N ALA A 604 -24.39 9.62 53.79
CA ALA A 604 -24.62 10.22 55.11
C ALA A 604 -24.15 11.69 55.19
N ASP A 605 -23.17 12.05 54.35
CA ASP A 605 -22.70 13.43 54.21
C ASP A 605 -23.74 14.28 53.46
N ALA A 606 -24.01 15.49 53.96
CA ALA A 606 -25.09 16.33 53.44
C ALA A 606 -24.80 16.91 52.06
N ASP A 607 -23.53 17.22 51.76
CA ASP A 607 -23.13 17.78 50.48
C ASP A 607 -23.11 16.68 49.41
N GLU A 608 -22.61 15.48 49.75
CA GLU A 608 -22.70 14.31 48.89
C GLU A 608 -24.15 13.87 48.64
N ALA A 609 -24.99 13.91 49.67
CA ALA A 609 -26.42 13.59 49.54
C ALA A 609 -27.14 14.57 48.59
N SER A 610 -26.82 15.87 48.65
CA SER A 610 -27.40 16.86 47.74
C SER A 610 -26.96 16.67 46.28
N LEU A 611 -25.70 16.26 46.07
CA LEU A 611 -25.20 15.91 44.73
C LEU A 611 -25.86 14.65 44.18
N GLU A 612 -25.95 13.60 45.01
CA GLU A 612 -26.58 12.34 44.62
C GLU A 612 -28.09 12.51 44.35
N GLU A 613 -28.77 13.38 45.09
CA GLU A 613 -30.18 13.70 44.87
C GLU A 613 -30.40 14.28 43.47
N ARG A 614 -29.58 15.26 43.07
CA ARG A 614 -29.62 15.83 41.73
C ARG A 614 -29.33 14.78 40.66
N ALA A 615 -28.33 13.93 40.89
CA ALA A 615 -28.00 12.84 39.97
C ALA A 615 -29.14 11.83 39.82
N ARG A 616 -29.88 11.53 40.89
CA ARG A 616 -31.04 10.62 40.86
C ARG A 616 -32.23 11.22 40.12
N VAL A 617 -32.49 12.51 40.30
CA VAL A 617 -33.52 13.24 39.52
C VAL A 617 -33.18 13.20 38.02
N GLU A 618 -31.93 13.48 37.66
CA GLU A 618 -31.47 13.44 36.27
C GLU A 618 -31.58 12.03 35.67
N LYS A 619 -31.09 11.01 36.39
CA LYS A 619 -31.20 9.60 35.99
C LYS A 619 -32.66 9.16 35.79
N ALA A 620 -33.56 9.54 36.71
CA ALA A 620 -34.97 9.20 36.59
C ALA A 620 -35.63 9.83 35.35
N ALA A 621 -35.32 11.10 35.07
CA ALA A 621 -35.79 11.77 33.86
C ALA A 621 -35.23 11.12 32.58
N ALA A 622 -33.93 10.80 32.57
CA ALA A 622 -33.28 10.12 31.45
C ALA A 622 -33.88 8.72 31.21
N LEU A 623 -34.15 7.94 32.28
CA LEU A 623 -34.78 6.63 32.17
C LEU A 623 -36.18 6.71 31.56
N GLY A 624 -36.99 7.69 32.01
CA GLY A 624 -38.31 7.93 31.45
C GLY A 624 -38.26 8.34 29.97
N GLU A 625 -37.29 9.15 29.57
CA GLU A 625 -37.09 9.52 28.17
C GLU A 625 -36.63 8.32 27.31
N LEU A 626 -35.68 7.53 27.81
CA LEU A 626 -35.19 6.32 27.14
C LEU A 626 -36.31 5.31 26.88
N PHE A 627 -37.24 5.16 27.82
CA PHE A 627 -38.39 4.28 27.65
C PHE A 627 -39.44 4.86 26.69
N ALA A 628 -39.76 6.15 26.83
CA ALA A 628 -40.88 6.75 26.10
C ALA A 628 -40.55 7.04 24.62
N ALA A 629 -39.32 7.40 24.29
CA ALA A 629 -38.94 7.77 22.92
C ALA A 629 -38.43 6.57 22.11
N ARG A 630 -38.70 6.57 20.80
CA ARG A 630 -38.26 5.50 19.86
C ARG A 630 -36.81 5.67 19.39
N PHE A 631 -36.19 6.78 19.74
CA PHE A 631 -34.79 7.09 19.47
C PHE A 631 -34.34 8.13 20.49
N SER A 632 -33.33 7.78 21.27
CA SER A 632 -32.83 8.58 22.39
C SER A 632 -31.31 8.49 22.43
N LEU A 633 -30.66 9.54 22.94
CA LEU A 633 -29.22 9.58 23.16
C LEU A 633 -28.97 9.77 24.65
N LEU A 634 -28.23 8.85 25.28
CA LEU A 634 -27.82 8.95 26.69
C LEU A 634 -26.39 9.47 26.76
N LEU A 635 -26.25 10.77 27.05
CA LEU A 635 -24.95 11.44 27.12
C LEU A 635 -24.51 11.56 28.60
N GLY A 636 -23.22 11.34 28.86
CA GLY A 636 -22.66 11.50 30.21
C GLY A 636 -21.19 11.09 30.28
N PRO A 637 -20.35 11.79 31.07
CA PRO A 637 -18.96 11.41 31.32
C PRO A 637 -18.79 9.98 31.86
N ALA A 638 -17.57 9.45 31.80
CA ALA A 638 -17.25 8.18 32.46
C ALA A 638 -17.57 8.24 33.97
N GLY A 639 -18.07 7.15 34.53
CA GLY A 639 -18.42 7.06 35.97
C GLY A 639 -19.78 7.66 36.36
N THR A 640 -20.56 8.23 35.43
CA THR A 640 -21.90 8.78 35.72
C THR A 640 -23.02 7.74 35.91
N GLY A 641 -22.70 6.46 35.77
CA GLY A 641 -23.66 5.37 35.98
C GLY A 641 -24.58 5.07 34.80
N LYS A 642 -24.24 5.50 33.57
CA LYS A 642 -25.02 5.21 32.34
C LYS A 642 -25.40 3.74 32.20
N THR A 643 -24.44 2.84 32.39
CA THR A 643 -24.69 1.40 32.23
C THR A 643 -25.62 0.85 33.30
N ARG A 644 -25.62 1.41 34.51
CA ARG A 644 -26.59 1.07 35.55
C ARG A 644 -28.00 1.50 35.15
N LEU A 645 -28.13 2.67 34.51
CA LEU A 645 -29.42 3.14 33.97
C LEU A 645 -29.95 2.23 32.86
N LEU A 646 -29.06 1.80 31.95
CA LEU A 646 -29.40 0.86 30.89
C LEU A 646 -29.80 -0.51 31.46
N GLN A 647 -29.16 -0.99 32.52
CA GLN A 647 -29.58 -2.22 33.21
C GLN A 647 -31.02 -2.09 33.75
N ILE A 648 -31.36 -0.98 34.42
CA ILE A 648 -32.72 -0.75 34.93
C ILE A 648 -33.74 -0.79 33.79
N LEU A 649 -33.43 -0.16 32.64
CA LEU A 649 -34.29 -0.19 31.46
C LEU A 649 -34.48 -1.62 30.93
N CYS A 650 -33.38 -2.39 30.79
CA CYS A 650 -33.40 -3.77 30.32
C CYS A 650 -34.13 -4.75 31.24
N ASP A 651 -34.20 -4.45 32.54
CA ASP A 651 -34.90 -5.28 33.53
C ASP A 651 -36.41 -5.06 33.56
N LEU A 652 -36.92 -4.03 32.90
CA LEU A 652 -38.37 -3.81 32.78
C LEU A 652 -38.99 -4.97 31.97
N PRO A 653 -40.06 -5.62 32.48
CA PRO A 653 -40.67 -6.76 31.80
C PRO A 653 -41.12 -6.48 30.37
N GLU A 654 -41.61 -5.27 30.10
CA GLU A 654 -42.07 -4.83 28.78
C GLU A 654 -40.90 -4.69 27.78
N VAL A 655 -39.75 -4.19 28.24
CA VAL A 655 -38.54 -4.05 27.42
C VAL A 655 -37.89 -5.42 27.16
N ARG A 656 -37.81 -6.25 28.21
CA ARG A 656 -37.20 -7.58 28.13
C ARG A 656 -38.05 -8.55 27.31
N GLY A 657 -39.37 -8.45 27.41
CA GLY A 657 -40.34 -9.30 26.71
C GLY A 657 -40.28 -9.14 25.19
N ASP A 658 -40.07 -7.91 24.70
CA ASP A 658 -39.92 -7.60 23.27
C ASP A 658 -38.51 -7.91 22.72
N GLY A 659 -37.59 -8.36 23.59
CA GLY A 659 -36.20 -8.66 23.26
C GLY A 659 -35.31 -7.42 23.24
N VAL A 660 -34.06 -7.61 23.70
CA VAL A 660 -33.03 -6.57 23.76
C VAL A 660 -31.79 -7.00 23.00
N LEU A 661 -31.32 -6.14 22.09
CA LEU A 661 -30.06 -6.31 21.37
C LEU A 661 -29.03 -5.29 21.87
N LEU A 662 -27.90 -5.79 22.35
CA LEU A 662 -26.78 -4.99 22.81
C LEU A 662 -25.66 -4.97 21.78
N LEU A 663 -25.28 -3.78 21.31
CA LEU A 663 -24.21 -3.56 20.34
C LEU A 663 -23.15 -2.60 20.87
N ALA A 664 -21.90 -2.80 20.43
CA ALA A 664 -20.82 -1.85 20.66
C ALA A 664 -19.85 -1.81 19.46
N PRO A 665 -19.14 -0.69 19.19
CA PRO A 665 -18.22 -0.63 18.06
C PRO A 665 -17.00 -1.55 18.23
N THR A 666 -16.46 -1.65 19.45
CA THR A 666 -15.22 -2.39 19.72
C THR A 666 -15.43 -3.65 20.55
N GLY A 667 -14.51 -4.62 20.41
CA GLY A 667 -14.52 -5.83 21.21
C GLY A 667 -14.38 -5.59 22.72
N LYS A 668 -13.62 -4.55 23.12
CA LYS A 668 -13.47 -4.14 24.52
C LYS A 668 -14.78 -3.59 25.09
N ALA A 669 -15.42 -2.66 24.38
CA ALA A 669 -16.71 -2.09 24.78
C ALA A 669 -17.81 -3.16 24.85
N ARG A 670 -17.86 -4.08 23.88
CA ARG A 670 -18.76 -5.24 23.89
C ARG A 670 -18.62 -6.08 25.17
N VAL A 671 -17.38 -6.42 25.57
CA VAL A 671 -17.12 -7.20 26.79
C VAL A 671 -17.56 -6.43 28.03
N GLN A 672 -17.28 -5.12 28.09
CA GLN A 672 -17.66 -4.29 29.22
C GLN A 672 -19.18 -4.18 29.36
N MET A 673 -19.88 -3.94 28.26
CA MET A 673 -21.33 -3.88 28.22
C MET A 673 -21.97 -5.22 28.64
N GLN A 674 -21.43 -6.35 28.17
CA GLN A 674 -21.94 -7.68 28.58
C GLN A 674 -21.72 -8.01 30.06
N ARG A 675 -20.63 -7.50 30.65
CA ARG A 675 -20.37 -7.67 32.09
C ARG A 675 -21.30 -6.83 32.95
N ASN A 676 -21.61 -5.62 32.50
CA ASN A 676 -22.40 -4.67 33.25
C ASN A 676 -23.91 -4.85 33.06
N ILE A 677 -24.32 -5.44 31.92
CA ILE A 677 -25.71 -5.75 31.62
C ILE A 677 -25.91 -7.27 31.66
N GLU A 678 -26.39 -7.77 32.81
CA GLU A 678 -26.48 -9.20 33.07
C GLU A 678 -27.61 -9.88 32.28
N GLY A 679 -27.38 -11.13 31.85
CA GLY A 679 -28.42 -11.96 31.22
C GLY A 679 -28.73 -11.65 29.76
N LEU A 680 -27.96 -10.76 29.12
CA LEU A 680 -28.10 -10.41 27.70
C LEU A 680 -26.79 -10.65 26.92
N LYS A 681 -26.90 -11.02 25.65
CA LYS A 681 -25.75 -11.24 24.76
C LYS A 681 -25.41 -9.94 24.05
N ALA A 682 -24.13 -9.54 24.12
CA ALA A 682 -23.61 -8.40 23.38
C ALA A 682 -22.81 -8.84 22.15
N LEU A 683 -23.00 -8.12 21.04
CA LEU A 683 -22.24 -8.27 19.81
C LEU A 683 -21.48 -6.98 19.49
N THR A 684 -20.41 -7.05 18.70
CA THR A 684 -19.94 -5.84 18.03
C THR A 684 -20.89 -5.46 16.89
N ILE A 685 -20.91 -4.18 16.50
CA ILE A 685 -21.69 -3.74 15.32
C ILE A 685 -21.27 -4.53 14.07
N ALA A 686 -19.96 -4.75 13.87
CA ALA A 686 -19.45 -5.58 12.78
C ALA A 686 -19.96 -7.02 12.85
N GLN A 687 -19.95 -7.67 14.02
CA GLN A 687 -20.48 -9.03 14.19
C GLN A 687 -21.96 -9.14 13.85
N PHE A 688 -22.75 -8.13 14.20
CA PHE A 688 -24.18 -8.11 13.90
C PHE A 688 -24.47 -7.90 12.41
N LEU A 689 -23.67 -7.06 11.75
CA LEU A 689 -23.84 -6.70 10.33
C LEU A 689 -23.11 -7.65 9.37
N LEU A 690 -22.25 -8.53 9.87
CA LEU A 690 -21.44 -9.49 9.11
C LEU A 690 -22.21 -10.29 8.04
N PRO A 691 -23.46 -10.74 8.24
CA PRO A 691 -24.12 -11.57 7.24
C PRO A 691 -24.28 -10.93 5.86
N ASP A 692 -24.39 -9.60 5.77
CA ASP A 692 -24.82 -8.92 4.54
C ASP A 692 -24.52 -7.41 4.47
N ARG A 693 -23.94 -6.81 5.52
CA ARG A 693 -23.76 -5.34 5.62
C ARG A 693 -22.36 -4.93 6.09
N PHE A 694 -21.45 -5.90 6.24
CA PHE A 694 -20.06 -5.68 6.61
C PHE A 694 -19.16 -6.63 5.82
N ASP A 695 -18.18 -6.06 5.12
CA ASP A 695 -17.22 -6.78 4.30
C ASP A 695 -15.97 -7.10 5.13
N LEU A 696 -15.62 -8.39 5.25
CA LEU A 696 -14.49 -8.84 6.07
C LEU A 696 -13.12 -8.51 5.46
N GLU A 697 -13.02 -8.48 4.14
CA GLU A 697 -11.78 -8.29 3.42
C GLU A 697 -11.34 -6.82 3.50
N THR A 698 -12.28 -5.92 3.26
CA THR A 698 -12.08 -4.48 3.24
C THR A 698 -12.34 -3.82 4.59
N GLN A 699 -12.98 -4.54 5.53
CA GLN A 699 -13.44 -4.04 6.83
C GLN A 699 -14.43 -2.87 6.72
N ARG A 700 -15.24 -2.84 5.66
CA ARG A 700 -16.16 -1.73 5.37
C ARG A 700 -17.62 -2.10 5.61
N TYR A 701 -18.37 -1.13 6.11
CA TYR A 701 -19.84 -1.19 6.12
C TYR A 701 -20.39 -0.75 4.77
N HIS A 702 -21.45 -1.42 4.31
CA HIS A 702 -22.13 -1.06 3.06
C HIS A 702 -23.64 -1.13 3.21
N LEU A 703 -24.35 -0.40 2.35
CA LEU A 703 -25.80 -0.49 2.25
C LEU A 703 -26.18 -1.80 1.58
N SER A 704 -27.29 -2.40 2.03
CA SER A 704 -27.83 -3.62 1.44
C SER A 704 -29.34 -3.56 1.28
N SER A 705 -29.81 -4.18 0.21
CA SER A 705 -31.21 -4.44 -0.11
C SER A 705 -31.82 -5.63 0.65
N ALA A 706 -31.02 -6.37 1.44
CA ALA A 706 -31.58 -7.45 2.26
C ALA A 706 -32.62 -6.92 3.24
N LEU A 707 -33.54 -7.81 3.63
CA LEU A 707 -34.61 -7.49 4.56
C LEU A 707 -34.07 -6.91 5.86
N LYS A 708 -34.85 -6.03 6.48
CA LYS A 708 -34.51 -5.46 7.78
C LYS A 708 -34.45 -6.58 8.81
N VAL A 709 -33.44 -6.53 9.66
CA VAL A 709 -33.29 -7.47 10.77
C VAL A 709 -34.16 -6.99 11.93
N GLU A 710 -35.24 -7.71 12.20
CA GLU A 710 -36.12 -7.49 13.36
C GLU A 710 -35.68 -8.38 14.54
N ALA A 711 -34.47 -8.13 15.05
CA ALA A 711 -33.86 -8.97 16.09
C ALA A 711 -34.36 -8.69 17.52
N ALA A 712 -34.88 -7.50 17.79
CA ALA A 712 -35.26 -7.05 19.12
C ALA A 712 -36.18 -5.83 19.04
N GLY A 713 -37.07 -5.66 20.03
CA GLY A 713 -37.86 -4.44 20.21
C GLY A 713 -37.02 -3.26 20.70
N THR A 714 -35.95 -3.52 21.45
CA THR A 714 -35.00 -2.50 21.93
C THR A 714 -33.58 -2.79 21.47
N VAL A 715 -32.91 -1.77 20.90
CA VAL A 715 -31.50 -1.84 20.50
C VAL A 715 -30.71 -0.79 21.27
N ILE A 716 -29.68 -1.21 21.97
CA ILE A 716 -28.77 -0.35 22.73
C ILE A 716 -27.40 -0.42 22.07
N ILE A 717 -26.84 0.74 21.74
CA ILE A 717 -25.49 0.88 21.19
C ILE A 717 -24.67 1.68 22.21
N ASP A 718 -23.66 1.06 22.81
CA ASP A 718 -22.75 1.72 23.75
C ASP A 718 -21.48 2.18 23.05
N GLU A 719 -20.86 3.26 23.56
CA GLU A 719 -19.71 3.95 22.92
C GLU A 719 -20.00 4.38 21.47
N ALA A 720 -21.24 4.84 21.21
CA ALA A 720 -21.77 5.22 19.90
C ALA A 720 -21.27 6.56 19.36
#